data_AF-A0A7Y5K9K6-F1
#
_entry.id   AF-A0A7Y5K9K6-F1
#
_cell.length_a   1.000
_cell.length_b   1.000
_cell.length_c   1.000
_cell.angle_alpha   90.00
_cell.angle_beta   90.00
_cell.angle_gamma   90.00
#
_symmetry.space_group_name_H-M   'P 1'
#
loop_
_entity.id
_entity.type
_entity.pdbx_description
1 polymer ?
#
loop_
_entity_poly.entity_id
_entity_poly.type
_entity_poly.pdbx_seq_one_letter_code
_entity_poly.pdbx_strand_id
1 'polypeptide(L)'
;MRKAFHLLIFPLVLALSVLLIHEPGYSEEGVGKKGRSLAKPTVVDVETVDGNRIFNYLNNRGAWCFHNNPVGFGMQWPGQSGHSIDYASGIWVGGLVNNEIRTACAEFSYEFQPGNLKADGTPDDATSPRHQILKITKADLLDEGFSNSDYGAWIDDLYQLGAPIKRDASGNPILSATNKRIPDMIGDQMLWMVYNDGNPGDHALFGTPPIGLEVQNTIWVFNRPDAFGDMMFLKFLVVNKGANEVKDTFIGLWFDIDLGDSNDDLVMCDTTLSLAAFWNDGDDTDYQPPPSIGADFFQGPIVPSPGDTANVSGRKIPGYKNLGMTSFAKYIRGGPVDTQDPETARQAYNFMLGFNGLGSEIVDPISGKVTKFVNVSDPETGTGWVDGVELEPSDRRMLMNTGPFTLERWVDSDGDGLAEVGEPGVQEIVAAVLIAQGTSAKNSVTRLKQADVSAQLAYDLNFALPPSPPIPKVTVHNLDREILLAWENEVESYTAEDKVDVDAEGNPSQYVFQGYNIYQAEAPTVGPNVRVIKLATFDLADGIGDIKDFVFSEEFGEVVEATVQRAPDTGLQRFYRITSNALQGGDPLSNWNTYWFIVTAYGYNPIGIPRILESPLSTIAVQPKPPAGGLKTKARFNQMIAALGPDTTFNATHTSTGSMSDGQLEVFVIDPSQITGKEYRVVFENVGSQTVWHLERIEPAGAVRVLANQTNQAGDESYIVAEGLLVKAIGPPNDFKRFLCVANGAGAIDPPVMGAFAFNSSGFPTSDGLPVEDNVNDRPPANQQVGGGRWGIHTGDNGTRSSYEAFISRTTRDGANWGRVIPFDYEIRFTAAGSVALYPLDFSGAANHVTIQVPFELWRIGDSRNTNTSDDVRMIPYIIDNNENGAFDLSGVDHSISGGDNDPETDWIYWMLPTNQTPGEAGYQAYVNAVTTNLAGYEFGSDCSEAMARMVLVNFNGGSVSDPTFPANVNQALPETGTVFRIISTKTNQPVDLFTFNTAGFEAFVTANDTKTAAQLVNIFPNPYFGQNRAEVNPVDRFMTLTHLPDGAVVRIFTLAGDLISTIDDNTRAEQGTLGTNTARWNLRNEYDVPVASGMYFIHVDMGSLGTKILKAAVFMPEERLDKF
;
A
#
# COMPACT_ATOMS: atom_id res chain seq x y z
N MET A 1 18.74 30.18 74.53
CA MET A 1 19.59 30.84 73.50
C MET A 1 18.79 30.80 72.20
N ARG A 2 17.95 31.75 71.75
CA ARG A 2 17.90 33.22 71.76
C ARG A 2 19.17 33.91 71.24
N LYS A 3 19.04 34.38 69.99
CA LYS A 3 19.68 35.56 69.35
C LYS A 3 21.12 35.39 68.83
N ALA A 4 21.27 34.99 67.55
CA ALA A 4 22.30 35.51 66.61
C ALA A 4 22.31 34.84 65.20
N PHE A 5 21.17 34.48 64.59
CA PHE A 5 21.15 34.02 63.17
C PHE A 5 19.92 34.61 62.43
N HIS A 6 19.78 35.94 62.52
CA HIS A 6 18.68 36.72 61.90
C HIS A 6 19.19 37.93 61.09
N LEU A 7 20.46 37.95 60.68
CA LEU A 7 21.00 38.99 59.81
C LEU A 7 21.81 38.31 58.70
N LEU A 8 21.14 37.93 57.60
CA LEU A 8 21.71 37.77 56.24
C LEU A 8 20.72 37.24 55.18
N ILE A 9 19.47 36.88 55.54
CA ILE A 9 18.50 36.31 54.57
C ILE A 9 17.64 37.37 53.84
N PHE A 10 17.58 38.61 54.33
CA PHE A 10 16.71 39.64 53.75
C PHE A 10 17.12 40.20 52.36
N PRO A 11 18.39 40.15 51.90
CA PRO A 11 18.74 40.50 50.51
C PRO A 11 18.53 39.35 49.51
N LEU A 12 18.41 38.10 49.96
CA LEU A 12 18.33 36.91 49.09
C LEU A 12 16.88 36.65 48.61
N VAL A 13 15.88 37.15 49.33
CA VAL A 13 14.44 36.96 49.04
C VAL A 13 13.87 38.01 48.07
N LEU A 14 14.54 39.15 47.88
CA LEU A 14 14.12 40.18 46.91
C LEU A 14 14.69 39.95 45.48
N ALA A 15 15.68 39.08 45.32
CA ALA A 15 16.23 38.72 44.00
C ALA A 15 15.50 37.53 43.34
N LEU A 16 14.80 36.70 44.11
CA LEU A 16 14.04 35.55 43.60
C LEU A 16 12.59 35.86 43.19
N SER A 17 12.08 37.05 43.51
CA SER A 17 10.67 37.43 43.28
C SER A 17 10.40 38.15 41.94
N VAL A 18 11.40 38.25 41.05
CA VAL A 18 11.27 38.87 39.71
C VAL A 18 11.34 37.85 38.56
N LEU A 19 11.43 36.54 38.85
CA LEU A 19 11.60 35.47 37.83
C LEU A 19 10.44 34.47 37.70
N LEU A 20 9.28 34.71 38.34
CA LEU A 20 8.14 33.77 38.31
C LEU A 20 6.78 34.47 38.04
N ILE A 21 6.71 35.28 36.98
CA ILE A 21 5.42 35.70 36.41
C ILE A 21 5.54 35.74 34.88
N HIS A 22 5.27 34.61 34.22
CA HIS A 22 4.58 34.53 32.92
C HIS A 22 4.45 33.05 32.49
N GLU A 23 3.27 32.48 32.75
CA GLU A 23 2.73 31.39 31.92
C GLU A 23 2.21 32.00 30.61
N PRO A 24 2.43 31.39 29.42
CA PRO A 24 1.68 31.78 28.24
C PRO A 24 0.36 31.01 28.20
N GLY A 25 -0.73 31.72 28.46
CA GLY A 25 -2.07 31.29 28.09
C GLY A 25 -2.25 31.30 26.56
N TYR A 26 -2.97 30.31 26.06
CA TYR A 26 -3.57 30.33 24.73
C TYR A 26 -4.61 31.45 24.63
N SER A 27 -4.51 32.29 23.60
CA SER A 27 -5.60 33.14 23.11
C SER A 27 -5.61 33.15 21.59
N GLU A 28 -6.79 32.98 20.99
CA GLU A 28 -7.03 33.03 19.55
C GLU A 28 -6.68 34.39 18.92
N GLU A 29 -6.18 34.26 17.68
CA GLU A 29 -5.99 35.21 16.56
C GLU A 29 -5.73 36.72 16.81
N GLY A 30 -4.55 37.14 16.34
CA GLY A 30 -4.27 38.51 15.92
C GLY A 30 -3.03 38.55 15.02
N VAL A 31 -3.27 38.62 13.70
CA VAL A 31 -2.26 38.78 12.63
C VAL A 31 -1.20 39.82 13.00
N GLY A 32 0.08 39.42 13.04
CA GLY A 32 1.20 40.35 13.24
C GLY A 32 2.58 39.71 13.17
N LYS A 33 3.24 39.82 12.01
CA LYS A 33 4.67 39.49 11.77
C LYS A 33 5.58 40.10 12.87
N LYS A 34 6.38 39.28 13.56
CA LYS A 34 7.75 39.61 14.00
C LYS A 34 8.48 38.38 14.54
N GLY A 35 9.71 38.21 14.07
CA GLY A 35 10.54 37.00 14.18
C GLY A 35 10.87 36.57 15.61
N ARG A 36 10.90 35.25 15.79
CA ARG A 36 11.51 34.57 16.94
C ARG A 36 13.00 34.41 16.65
N SER A 37 13.87 34.95 17.51
CA SER A 37 15.30 34.62 17.51
C SER A 37 15.51 33.28 18.20
N LEU A 38 16.19 32.36 17.50
CA LEU A 38 16.57 31.02 17.96
C LEU A 38 17.47 31.07 19.21
N ALA A 39 17.34 30.06 20.07
CA ALA A 39 18.31 29.75 21.12
C ALA A 39 19.69 29.42 20.48
N LYS A 40 20.78 29.65 21.23
CA LYS A 40 22.17 29.42 20.75
C LYS A 40 22.33 28.01 20.15
N PRO A 41 22.78 27.86 18.89
CA PRO A 41 23.11 26.55 18.35
C PRO A 41 24.36 26.00 19.05
N THR A 42 24.34 24.73 19.42
CA THR A 42 25.56 23.92 19.51
C THR A 42 26.22 23.91 18.13
N VAL A 43 27.56 24.00 18.05
CA VAL A 43 28.29 23.98 16.76
C VAL A 43 28.09 22.66 16.03
N VAL A 44 27.90 21.57 16.78
CA VAL A 44 27.57 20.25 16.22
C VAL A 44 26.07 20.14 16.11
N ASP A 45 25.59 19.98 14.88
CA ASP A 45 24.21 19.59 14.59
C ASP A 45 24.13 18.08 14.47
N VAL A 46 23.05 17.49 14.98
CA VAL A 46 22.85 16.04 15.05
C VAL A 46 21.44 15.72 14.59
N GLU A 47 21.32 14.78 13.66
CA GLU A 47 20.04 14.39 13.07
C GLU A 47 19.97 12.86 12.91
N THR A 48 18.77 12.33 12.67
CA THR A 48 18.56 10.88 12.51
C THR A 48 18.23 10.47 11.08
N VAL A 49 18.79 9.33 10.67
CA VAL A 49 18.23 8.49 9.60
C VAL A 49 17.25 7.53 10.25
N ASP A 50 15.99 7.60 9.87
CA ASP A 50 14.87 6.82 10.44
C ASP A 50 13.76 6.54 9.41
N GLY A 51 14.08 6.65 8.12
CA GLY A 51 13.15 6.44 7.02
C GLY A 51 12.91 4.97 6.66
N ASN A 52 13.69 4.03 7.19
CA ASN A 52 13.55 2.58 6.95
C ASN A 52 13.86 1.78 8.24
N ARG A 53 14.27 0.51 8.13
CA ARG A 53 14.61 -0.34 9.29
C ARG A 53 15.96 -0.01 9.92
N ILE A 54 16.69 1.00 9.42
CA ILE A 54 17.88 1.55 10.08
C ILE A 54 17.45 2.76 10.92
N PHE A 55 17.91 2.81 12.17
CA PHE A 55 17.86 4.02 12.99
C PHE A 55 19.29 4.45 13.31
N ASN A 56 19.70 5.63 12.85
CA ASN A 56 21.10 6.05 12.93
C ASN A 56 21.23 7.54 13.26
N TYR A 57 22.14 7.90 14.17
CA TYR A 57 22.52 9.28 14.42
C TYR A 57 23.72 9.68 13.56
N LEU A 58 23.71 10.91 13.05
CA LEU A 58 24.83 11.49 12.31
C LEU A 58 25.06 12.95 12.69
N ASN A 59 26.19 13.52 12.24
CA ASN A 59 26.51 14.92 12.50
C ASN A 59 27.01 15.69 11.27
N ASN A 60 27.00 17.01 11.36
CA ASN A 60 27.52 17.92 10.34
C ASN A 60 29.07 18.09 10.37
N ARG A 61 29.81 17.09 10.85
CA ARG A 61 31.29 17.08 10.92
C ARG A 61 31.91 15.83 10.29
N GLY A 62 31.16 15.15 9.42
CA GLY A 62 31.65 14.02 8.63
C GLY A 62 31.45 12.64 9.26
N ALA A 63 30.78 12.55 10.42
CA ALA A 63 30.32 11.27 10.96
C ALA A 63 28.95 10.94 10.38
N TRP A 64 28.87 9.90 9.55
CA TRP A 64 27.56 9.35 9.13
C TRP A 64 27.03 8.34 10.13
N CYS A 65 27.81 7.91 11.12
CA CYS A 65 27.35 7.18 12.29
C CYS A 65 28.02 7.79 13.53
N PHE A 66 27.24 8.37 14.44
CA PHE A 66 27.71 9.27 15.50
C PHE A 66 27.42 8.72 16.90
N HIS A 67 28.40 8.08 17.55
CA HIS A 67 28.27 7.48 18.89
C HIS A 67 27.95 8.44 20.05
N ASN A 68 28.37 9.71 19.98
CA ASN A 68 28.25 10.68 21.08
C ASN A 68 26.84 11.31 21.15
N ASN A 69 25.83 10.45 21.25
CA ASN A 69 24.42 10.77 21.23
C ASN A 69 23.71 10.25 22.51
N PRO A 70 22.40 10.52 22.69
CA PRO A 70 21.68 10.12 23.90
C PRO A 70 21.56 8.60 24.16
N VAL A 71 21.69 7.74 23.14
CA VAL A 71 21.58 6.28 23.27
C VAL A 71 22.94 5.58 23.42
N GLY A 72 24.05 6.25 23.09
CA GLY A 72 25.42 5.80 23.41
C GLY A 72 26.13 4.99 22.33
N PHE A 73 25.51 4.79 21.16
CA PHE A 73 26.04 4.14 19.95
C PHE A 73 25.33 4.74 18.73
N GLY A 74 25.98 4.75 17.56
CA GLY A 74 25.50 5.55 16.43
C GLY A 74 24.32 4.93 15.68
N MET A 75 24.36 3.63 15.36
CA MET A 75 23.33 2.94 14.57
C MET A 75 22.69 1.77 15.33
N GLN A 76 21.38 1.62 15.13
CA GLN A 76 20.59 0.50 15.58
C GLN A 76 19.96 -0.23 14.41
N TRP A 77 19.93 -1.55 14.53
CA TRP A 77 19.18 -2.40 13.64
C TRP A 77 18.62 -3.61 14.42
N PRO A 78 17.33 -3.96 14.27
CA PRO A 78 16.29 -3.16 13.63
C PRO A 78 16.15 -1.77 14.26
N GLY A 79 15.66 -0.81 13.49
CA GLY A 79 15.57 0.59 13.94
C GLY A 79 14.80 0.72 15.25
N GLN A 80 15.36 1.47 16.20
CA GLN A 80 14.82 1.68 17.54
C GLN A 80 14.66 0.41 18.40
N SER A 81 15.33 -0.69 18.05
CA SER A 81 15.34 -1.92 18.86
C SER A 81 16.08 -1.75 20.19
N GLY A 82 16.98 -0.77 20.28
CA GLY A 82 17.95 -0.65 21.37
C GLY A 82 19.18 -1.54 21.22
N HIS A 83 19.33 -2.27 20.11
CA HIS A 83 20.51 -3.09 19.82
C HIS A 83 21.48 -2.31 18.94
N SER A 84 22.76 -2.30 19.30
CA SER A 84 23.82 -1.64 18.51
C SER A 84 24.16 -2.48 17.28
N ILE A 85 24.47 -1.82 16.16
CA ILE A 85 25.03 -2.47 14.97
C ILE A 85 26.22 -1.72 14.36
N ASP A 86 26.35 -0.42 14.61
CA ASP A 86 27.51 0.39 14.24
C ASP A 86 27.72 1.40 15.37
N TYR A 87 28.92 1.42 15.96
CA TYR A 87 29.23 2.32 17.05
C TYR A 87 29.52 3.71 16.49
N ALA A 88 30.49 3.83 15.59
CA ALA A 88 30.89 5.08 14.96
C ALA A 88 31.51 4.85 13.58
N SER A 89 31.18 5.73 12.63
CA SER A 89 31.70 5.67 11.26
C SER A 89 31.80 7.05 10.61
N GLY A 90 32.77 7.23 9.71
CA GLY A 90 33.07 8.54 9.12
C GLY A 90 34.05 8.52 7.95
N ILE A 91 34.15 9.65 7.25
CA ILE A 91 34.99 9.79 6.04
C ILE A 91 36.44 10.12 6.39
N TRP A 92 37.37 9.48 5.70
CA TRP A 92 38.81 9.78 5.77
C TRP A 92 39.32 10.22 4.41
N VAL A 93 40.07 11.32 4.35
CA VAL A 93 40.79 11.75 3.15
C VAL A 93 42.25 11.96 3.49
N GLY A 94 43.15 11.33 2.72
CA GLY A 94 44.59 11.40 2.95
C GLY A 94 45.36 11.52 1.65
N GLY A 95 46.43 12.30 1.65
CA GLY A 95 47.28 12.48 0.46
C GLY A 95 48.50 13.34 0.72
N LEU A 96 49.19 13.70 -0.36
CA LEU A 96 50.42 14.48 -0.35
C LEU A 96 50.17 15.90 -0.86
N VAL A 97 50.37 16.88 0.02
CA VAL A 97 50.39 18.31 -0.33
C VAL A 97 51.82 18.80 -0.19
N ASN A 98 52.42 19.26 -1.29
CA ASN A 98 53.82 19.66 -1.32
C ASN A 98 54.78 18.58 -0.78
N ASN A 99 54.50 17.30 -1.08
CA ASN A 99 55.21 16.10 -0.61
C ASN A 99 55.14 15.82 0.90
N GLU A 100 54.28 16.52 1.64
CA GLU A 100 53.98 16.21 3.05
C GLU A 100 52.61 15.52 3.14
N ILE A 101 52.49 14.55 4.06
CA ILE A 101 51.20 13.93 4.35
C ILE A 101 50.27 14.98 4.95
N ARG A 102 49.04 15.00 4.46
CA ARG A 102 47.91 15.71 5.03
C ARG A 102 46.72 14.75 5.14
N THR A 103 45.95 14.92 6.21
CA THR A 103 44.73 14.14 6.50
C THR A 103 43.57 15.07 6.80
N ALA A 104 42.37 14.60 6.50
CA ALA A 104 41.13 15.15 7.00
C ALA A 104 40.20 13.97 7.31
N CYS A 105 40.06 13.65 8.60
CA CYS A 105 39.37 12.45 9.04
C CYS A 105 38.23 12.76 10.02
N ALA A 106 37.15 11.97 9.92
CA ALA A 106 36.09 11.85 10.89
C ALA A 106 36.11 10.43 11.50
N GLU A 107 36.36 10.36 12.81
CA GLU A 107 36.44 9.13 13.59
C GLU A 107 35.69 9.35 14.93
N PHE A 108 36.32 9.04 16.07
CA PHE A 108 35.83 9.44 17.39
C PHE A 108 35.93 10.96 17.63
N SER A 109 36.78 11.62 16.85
CA SER A 109 36.94 13.08 16.77
C SER A 109 36.99 13.52 15.30
N TYR A 110 36.88 14.82 15.04
CA TYR A 110 36.61 15.35 13.70
C TYR A 110 37.60 16.43 13.32
N GLU A 111 38.33 16.24 12.21
CA GLU A 111 39.16 17.27 11.58
C GLU A 111 38.35 18.20 10.65
N PHE A 112 37.04 17.93 10.54
CA PHE A 112 36.08 18.77 9.84
C PHE A 112 35.28 19.66 10.80
N GLN A 113 34.84 20.81 10.30
CA GLN A 113 33.86 21.70 10.93
C GLN A 113 32.65 21.91 10.00
N PRO A 114 31.49 22.32 10.53
CA PRO A 114 30.31 22.60 9.73
C PRO A 114 30.50 23.73 8.71
N GLY A 115 29.90 23.57 7.53
CA GLY A 115 29.79 24.61 6.51
C GLY A 115 30.76 24.47 5.34
N ASN A 116 30.60 25.37 4.37
CA ASN A 116 31.40 25.42 3.15
C ASN A 116 32.73 26.20 3.35
N LEU A 117 33.65 26.06 2.40
CA LEU A 117 34.79 26.98 2.24
C LEU A 117 34.36 28.16 1.36
N LYS A 118 34.82 29.36 1.72
CA LYS A 118 34.65 30.58 0.94
C LYS A 118 35.52 30.54 -0.32
N ALA A 119 35.24 31.42 -1.28
CA ALA A 119 36.00 31.52 -2.53
C ALA A 119 37.50 31.82 -2.32
N ASP A 120 37.89 32.41 -1.18
CA ASP A 120 39.28 32.65 -0.80
C ASP A 120 39.97 31.45 -0.10
N GLY A 121 39.26 30.33 0.05
CA GLY A 121 39.74 29.12 0.69
C GLY A 121 39.68 29.14 2.22
N THR A 122 39.12 30.19 2.82
CA THR A 122 38.90 30.26 4.28
C THR A 122 37.57 29.62 4.67
N PRO A 123 37.45 29.03 5.87
CA PRO A 123 36.18 28.48 6.31
C PRO A 123 35.11 29.53 6.57
N ASP A 124 33.85 29.14 6.34
CA ASP A 124 32.73 29.94 6.80
C ASP A 124 32.47 29.81 8.31
N ASP A 125 31.60 30.65 8.86
CA ASP A 125 31.22 30.63 10.27
C ASP A 125 30.51 29.32 10.60
N ALA A 126 31.20 28.42 11.31
CA ALA A 126 30.68 27.13 11.77
C ALA A 126 29.41 27.23 12.63
N THR A 127 29.08 28.42 13.15
CA THR A 127 27.87 28.66 13.96
C THR A 127 26.66 29.14 13.14
N SER A 128 26.83 29.32 11.82
CA SER A 128 25.77 29.73 10.92
C SER A 128 24.62 28.71 10.90
N PRO A 129 23.35 29.14 10.97
CA PRO A 129 22.21 28.24 10.83
C PRO A 129 22.12 27.60 9.43
N ARG A 130 22.90 28.10 8.45
CA ARG A 130 22.99 27.51 7.11
C ARG A 130 23.74 26.18 7.09
N HIS A 131 24.45 25.83 8.16
CA HIS A 131 25.28 24.62 8.25
C HIS A 131 24.60 23.51 9.05
N GLN A 132 23.27 23.56 9.13
CA GLN A 132 22.45 22.48 9.67
C GLN A 132 22.42 21.28 8.71
N ILE A 133 22.05 20.12 9.25
CA ILE A 133 21.67 18.97 8.43
C ILE A 133 20.23 19.20 7.97
N LEU A 134 19.98 19.06 6.67
CA LEU A 134 18.63 19.09 6.14
C LEU A 134 18.07 17.69 6.05
N LYS A 135 16.82 17.48 6.47
CA LYS A 135 16.10 16.21 6.35
C LYS A 135 14.76 16.40 5.66
N ILE A 136 14.54 15.63 4.59
CA ILE A 136 13.26 15.61 3.86
C ILE A 136 12.79 14.18 3.62
N THR A 137 11.48 14.04 3.43
CA THR A 137 10.78 12.80 3.14
C THR A 137 9.96 12.94 1.86
N LYS A 138 9.53 11.81 1.30
CA LYS A 138 8.70 11.81 0.08
C LYS A 138 7.36 12.53 0.28
N ALA A 139 6.84 12.55 1.52
CA ALA A 139 5.63 13.28 1.87
C ALA A 139 5.80 14.81 1.71
N ASP A 140 6.99 15.35 1.95
CA ASP A 140 7.28 16.79 1.82
C ASP A 140 7.20 17.26 0.36
N LEU A 141 7.37 16.35 -0.61
CA LEU A 141 7.19 16.68 -2.04
C LEU A 141 5.71 16.90 -2.39
N LEU A 142 4.78 16.29 -1.64
CA LEU A 142 3.34 16.37 -1.91
C LEU A 142 2.72 17.68 -1.43
N ASP A 143 3.23 18.24 -0.32
CA ASP A 143 2.79 19.52 0.23
C ASP A 143 3.74 20.69 -0.08
N GLU A 144 4.77 20.43 -0.90
CA GLU A 144 5.86 21.35 -1.23
C GLU A 144 6.54 21.97 0.00
N GLY A 145 6.76 21.13 1.01
CA GLY A 145 7.45 21.46 2.26
C GLY A 145 6.69 22.44 3.13
N PHE A 146 5.36 22.54 3.00
CA PHE A 146 4.58 23.44 3.83
C PHE A 146 4.70 23.08 5.32
N SER A 147 4.78 21.79 5.64
CA SER A 147 4.89 21.29 6.99
C SER A 147 6.34 21.09 7.50
N ASN A 148 7.34 21.07 6.60
CA ASN A 148 8.74 20.82 6.94
C ASN A 148 9.64 22.03 6.61
N SER A 149 10.24 22.65 7.64
CA SER A 149 11.11 23.82 7.46
C SER A 149 12.40 23.54 6.70
N ASP A 150 12.92 22.31 6.75
CA ASP A 150 14.16 21.93 6.07
C ASP A 150 14.00 21.95 4.57
N TYR A 151 12.81 21.56 4.07
CA TYR A 151 12.46 21.67 2.65
C TYR A 151 12.57 23.13 2.18
N GLY A 152 12.03 24.07 2.94
CA GLY A 152 12.13 25.50 2.63
C GLY A 152 13.59 25.98 2.60
N ALA A 153 14.37 25.64 3.63
CA ALA A 153 15.80 25.98 3.68
C ALA A 153 16.57 25.39 2.48
N TRP A 154 16.24 24.16 2.07
CA TRP A 154 16.80 23.50 0.90
C TRP A 154 16.64 24.33 -0.38
N ILE A 155 15.41 24.71 -0.71
CA ILE A 155 15.08 25.29 -2.01
C ILE A 155 15.28 26.80 -2.11
N ASP A 156 15.24 27.49 -0.97
CA ASP A 156 15.34 28.94 -0.91
C ASP A 156 16.78 29.43 -0.75
N ASP A 157 17.63 28.67 -0.04
CA ASP A 157 18.98 29.09 0.34
C ASP A 157 20.04 28.01 0.08
N LEU A 158 19.91 26.81 0.65
CA LEU A 158 21.02 25.86 0.70
C LEU A 158 21.34 25.17 -0.63
N TYR A 159 20.46 25.23 -1.64
CA TYR A 159 20.82 24.87 -3.01
C TYR A 159 22.00 25.70 -3.57
N GLN A 160 22.22 26.91 -3.04
CA GLN A 160 23.38 27.75 -3.38
C GLN A 160 24.69 27.23 -2.80
N LEU A 161 24.61 26.32 -1.83
CA LEU A 161 25.75 25.61 -1.24
C LEU A 161 25.90 24.20 -1.80
N GLY A 162 25.08 23.80 -2.78
CA GLY A 162 25.13 22.50 -3.44
C GLY A 162 24.02 21.52 -3.04
N ALA A 163 23.03 21.91 -2.23
CA ALA A 163 21.89 21.05 -1.94
C ALA A 163 21.13 20.69 -3.25
N PRO A 164 20.94 19.40 -3.57
CA PRO A 164 20.51 18.99 -4.90
C PRO A 164 19.04 19.38 -5.20
N ILE A 165 18.82 19.89 -6.41
CA ILE A 165 17.51 20.29 -6.94
C ILE A 165 17.30 19.74 -8.34
N LYS A 166 16.05 19.49 -8.72
CA LYS A 166 15.73 19.00 -10.06
C LYS A 166 16.11 20.02 -11.12
N ARG A 167 16.80 19.55 -12.17
CA ARG A 167 17.23 20.37 -13.31
C ARG A 167 16.84 19.72 -14.63
N ASP A 168 16.62 20.54 -15.65
CA ASP A 168 16.41 20.08 -17.02
C ASP A 168 17.74 19.66 -17.68
N ALA A 169 17.67 19.11 -18.89
CA ALA A 169 18.86 18.68 -19.64
C ALA A 169 19.83 19.82 -19.99
N SER A 170 19.43 21.09 -19.82
CA SER A 170 20.27 22.27 -20.01
C SER A 170 20.81 22.84 -18.70
N GLY A 171 20.54 22.19 -17.56
CA GLY A 171 20.99 22.60 -16.22
C GLY A 171 20.09 23.61 -15.53
N ASN A 172 18.96 24.02 -16.12
CA ASN A 172 18.05 24.99 -15.48
C ASN A 172 17.18 24.31 -14.41
N PRO A 173 16.90 24.97 -13.27
CA PRO A 173 15.99 24.42 -12.27
C PRO A 173 14.60 24.12 -12.84
N ILE A 174 14.09 22.91 -12.57
CA ILE A 174 12.69 22.56 -12.80
C ILE A 174 11.88 23.10 -11.63
N LEU A 175 10.79 23.80 -11.95
CA LEU A 175 9.90 24.41 -10.96
C LEU A 175 8.59 23.64 -10.83
N SER A 176 8.03 23.61 -9.62
CA SER A 176 6.71 23.04 -9.34
C SER A 176 5.58 23.87 -9.94
N ALA A 177 4.34 23.37 -9.84
CA ALA A 177 3.15 24.10 -10.29
C ALA A 177 2.95 25.44 -9.56
N THR A 178 3.53 25.61 -8.37
CA THR A 178 3.51 26.86 -7.59
C THR A 178 4.78 27.72 -7.81
N ASN A 179 5.61 27.37 -8.80
CA ASN A 179 6.83 28.08 -9.16
C ASN A 179 7.93 28.06 -8.07
N LYS A 180 7.98 26.99 -7.27
CA LYS A 180 9.08 26.70 -6.34
C LYS A 180 10.08 25.73 -6.96
N ARG A 181 11.35 25.76 -6.55
CA ARG A 181 12.30 24.68 -6.88
C ARG A 181 11.87 23.38 -6.20
N ILE A 182 12.29 22.26 -6.75
CA ILE A 182 11.99 20.93 -6.24
C ILE A 182 13.32 20.26 -5.86
N PRO A 183 13.49 19.76 -4.62
CA PRO A 183 14.65 18.94 -4.27
C PRO A 183 14.76 17.72 -5.20
N ASP A 184 15.98 17.36 -5.59
CA ASP A 184 16.21 16.15 -6.40
C ASP A 184 16.30 14.92 -5.49
N MET A 185 15.17 14.61 -4.86
CA MET A 185 15.10 13.59 -3.83
C MET A 185 15.23 12.17 -4.39
N ILE A 186 16.08 11.38 -3.74
CA ILE A 186 16.24 9.94 -3.95
C ILE A 186 15.69 9.21 -2.71
N GLY A 187 15.05 8.06 -2.91
CA GLY A 187 14.49 7.26 -1.81
C GLY A 187 13.23 7.84 -1.19
N ASP A 188 12.94 7.42 0.05
CA ASP A 188 11.77 7.84 0.83
C ASP A 188 12.12 8.82 1.96
N GLN A 189 13.40 8.86 2.34
CA GLN A 189 14.00 9.89 3.18
C GLN A 189 15.38 10.25 2.64
N MET A 190 15.70 11.54 2.59
CA MET A 190 16.98 12.06 2.14
C MET A 190 17.47 13.16 3.08
N LEU A 191 18.76 13.11 3.42
CA LEU A 191 19.46 14.11 4.20
C LEU A 191 20.58 14.73 3.37
N TRP A 192 20.88 16.00 3.63
CA TRP A 192 22.01 16.70 3.01
C TRP A 192 22.71 17.62 4.00
N MET A 193 24.03 17.70 3.90
CA MET A 193 24.88 18.56 4.73
C MET A 193 26.17 18.93 4.00
N VAL A 194 26.84 19.99 4.47
CA VAL A 194 28.15 20.43 3.97
C VAL A 194 29.10 20.73 5.15
N TYR A 195 30.35 20.30 5.02
CA TYR A 195 31.41 20.50 6.03
C TYR A 195 32.79 20.66 5.37
N ASN A 196 33.77 21.18 6.11
CA ASN A 196 35.11 21.46 5.58
C ASN A 196 36.22 21.23 6.60
N ASP A 197 37.45 21.01 6.14
CA ASP A 197 38.62 20.79 7.00
C ASP A 197 39.46 22.08 7.21
N GLY A 198 38.98 23.24 6.78
CA GLY A 198 39.79 24.46 6.66
C GLY A 198 40.21 25.13 7.97
N ASN A 199 39.76 24.65 9.13
CA ASN A 199 40.16 25.18 10.44
C ASN A 199 41.33 24.39 11.04
N PRO A 200 42.54 24.97 11.13
CA PRO A 200 43.69 24.28 11.73
C PRO A 200 43.50 23.87 13.19
N GLY A 201 42.55 24.48 13.92
CA GLY A 201 42.25 24.14 15.31
C GLY A 201 41.56 22.78 15.49
N ASP A 202 40.94 22.25 14.43
CA ASP A 202 40.26 20.94 14.47
C ASP A 202 41.18 19.77 14.06
N HIS A 203 42.37 20.04 13.52
CA HIS A 203 43.34 19.03 13.07
C HIS A 203 44.21 18.46 14.21
N ALA A 204 43.55 17.93 15.24
CA ALA A 204 44.22 17.36 16.41
C ALA A 204 44.38 15.83 16.34
N LEU A 205 43.62 15.14 15.49
CA LEU A 205 43.58 13.68 15.44
C LEU A 205 44.92 13.10 14.97
N PHE A 206 45.41 13.54 13.82
CA PHE A 206 46.73 13.11 13.31
C PHE A 206 47.76 14.24 13.22
N GLY A 207 47.37 15.47 13.56
CA GLY A 207 48.26 16.61 13.75
C GLY A 207 48.85 17.19 12.45
N THR A 208 48.15 17.03 11.32
CA THR A 208 48.56 17.65 10.04
C THR A 208 47.85 18.98 9.82
N PRO A 209 48.39 19.92 9.03
CA PRO A 209 47.62 21.09 8.59
C PRO A 209 46.41 20.71 7.71
N PRO A 210 45.41 21.59 7.58
CA PRO A 210 44.33 21.42 6.61
C PRO A 210 44.78 21.13 5.18
N ILE A 211 44.02 20.28 4.49
CA ILE A 211 44.09 20.07 3.05
C ILE A 211 43.40 21.23 2.32
N GLY A 212 42.25 21.70 2.81
CA GLY A 212 41.39 22.69 2.16
C GLY A 212 40.25 22.03 1.36
N LEU A 213 39.66 20.98 1.94
CA LEU A 213 38.53 20.24 1.40
C LEU A 213 37.21 20.78 1.92
N GLU A 214 36.26 20.87 1.00
CA GLU A 214 34.84 20.93 1.29
C GLU A 214 34.22 19.59 0.88
N VAL A 215 33.32 19.05 1.71
CA VAL A 215 32.59 17.83 1.43
C VAL A 215 31.10 18.13 1.54
N GLN A 216 30.37 17.86 0.47
CA GLN A 216 28.91 17.83 0.49
C GLN A 216 28.48 16.37 0.59
N ASN A 217 27.65 16.05 1.57
CA ASN A 217 27.24 14.69 1.86
C ASN A 217 25.72 14.56 1.72
N THR A 218 25.29 13.65 0.85
CA THR A 218 23.89 13.27 0.66
C THR A 218 23.68 11.85 1.15
N ILE A 219 22.68 11.62 1.99
CA ILE A 219 22.36 10.32 2.56
C ILE A 219 20.90 10.00 2.26
N TRP A 220 20.57 8.79 1.84
CA TRP A 220 19.17 8.40 1.60
C TRP A 220 18.90 6.94 1.92
N VAL A 221 17.62 6.65 2.13
CA VAL A 221 17.09 5.32 2.43
C VAL A 221 15.79 5.05 1.67
N PHE A 222 15.48 3.78 1.43
CA PHE A 222 14.21 3.33 0.86
C PHE A 222 13.37 2.62 1.92
N ASN A 223 12.10 2.98 2.03
CA ASN A 223 11.18 2.35 2.95
C ASN A 223 10.47 1.17 2.25
N ARG A 224 11.16 0.02 2.19
CA ARG A 224 10.67 -1.17 1.47
C ARG A 224 10.71 -2.41 2.37
N PRO A 225 9.76 -3.36 2.21
CA PRO A 225 9.79 -4.60 2.97
C PRO A 225 10.93 -5.54 2.56
N ASP A 226 11.45 -5.41 1.33
CA ASP A 226 12.59 -6.16 0.81
C ASP A 226 13.95 -5.67 1.35
N ALA A 227 15.07 -6.17 0.79
CA ALA A 227 16.43 -5.88 1.26
C ALA A 227 16.79 -4.38 1.28
N PHE A 228 16.17 -3.54 0.44
CA PHE A 228 16.42 -2.09 0.44
C PHE A 228 15.98 -1.40 1.73
N GLY A 229 15.05 -2.02 2.48
CA GLY A 229 14.66 -1.57 3.80
C GLY A 229 15.77 -1.65 4.86
N ASP A 230 16.85 -2.38 4.58
CA ASP A 230 18.02 -2.59 5.46
C ASP A 230 19.31 -1.96 4.88
N MET A 231 19.17 -0.94 4.03
CA MET A 231 20.29 -0.26 3.39
C MET A 231 20.28 1.25 3.67
N MET A 232 21.46 1.84 3.81
CA MET A 232 21.66 3.28 3.85
C MET A 232 22.69 3.68 2.80
N PHE A 233 22.35 4.63 1.94
CA PHE A 233 23.23 5.06 0.86
C PHE A 233 23.91 6.38 1.20
N LEU A 234 25.16 6.51 0.79
CA LEU A 234 26.03 7.66 1.06
C LEU A 234 26.57 8.20 -0.26
N LYS A 235 26.53 9.52 -0.44
CA LYS A 235 27.16 10.21 -1.56
C LYS A 235 27.99 11.38 -1.07
N PHE A 236 29.28 11.33 -1.32
CA PHE A 236 30.22 12.39 -0.99
C PHE A 236 30.67 13.10 -2.26
N LEU A 237 30.42 14.40 -2.34
CA LEU A 237 31.07 15.27 -3.30
C LEU A 237 32.26 15.95 -2.61
N VAL A 238 33.47 15.51 -2.93
CA VAL A 238 34.72 16.01 -2.34
C VAL A 238 35.32 17.06 -3.26
N VAL A 239 35.51 18.27 -2.73
CA VAL A 239 35.93 19.45 -3.48
C VAL A 239 37.20 20.03 -2.87
N ASN A 240 38.26 20.12 -3.67
CA ASN A 240 39.50 20.77 -3.23
C ASN A 240 39.47 22.26 -3.51
N LYS A 241 38.99 23.06 -2.55
CA LYS A 241 39.03 24.54 -2.61
C LYS A 241 40.35 25.11 -2.08
N GLY A 242 41.27 24.25 -1.64
CA GLY A 242 42.60 24.57 -1.16
C GLY A 242 43.52 25.15 -2.24
N ALA A 243 44.65 25.71 -1.80
CA ALA A 243 45.60 26.38 -2.70
C ALA A 243 46.48 25.41 -3.52
N ASN A 244 46.52 24.12 -3.15
CA ASN A 244 47.44 23.14 -3.73
C ASN A 244 46.68 21.93 -4.27
N GLU A 245 47.24 21.27 -5.28
CA GLU A 245 46.83 19.91 -5.65
C GLU A 245 47.20 18.92 -4.53
N VAL A 246 46.40 17.86 -4.38
CA VAL A 246 46.69 16.75 -3.49
C VAL A 246 47.07 15.55 -4.34
N LYS A 247 48.28 15.03 -4.16
CA LYS A 247 48.79 13.85 -4.89
C LYS A 247 48.59 12.59 -4.08
N ASP A 248 48.53 11.46 -4.78
CA ASP A 248 48.37 10.13 -4.18
C ASP A 248 47.23 10.12 -3.15
N THR A 249 46.11 10.75 -3.53
CA THR A 249 44.94 10.92 -2.67
C THR A 249 44.17 9.62 -2.57
N PHE A 250 43.78 9.28 -1.36
CA PHE A 250 42.85 8.20 -1.04
C PHE A 250 41.65 8.77 -0.31
N ILE A 251 40.49 8.16 -0.58
CA ILE A 251 39.28 8.34 0.20
C ILE A 251 39.00 7.02 0.87
N GLY A 252 38.80 7.06 2.18
CA GLY A 252 38.54 5.92 3.05
C GLY A 252 37.16 6.02 3.68
N LEU A 253 36.42 4.91 3.68
CA LEU A 253 35.28 4.73 4.55
C LEU A 253 35.75 4.00 5.81
N TRP A 254 35.66 4.70 6.94
CA TRP A 254 36.07 4.17 8.24
C TRP A 254 34.87 3.69 9.04
N PHE A 255 35.03 2.53 9.68
CA PHE A 255 34.00 1.91 10.51
C PHE A 255 34.59 1.37 11.81
N ASP A 256 33.91 1.70 12.91
CA ASP A 256 33.98 1.04 14.21
C ASP A 256 32.62 0.38 14.48
N ILE A 257 32.51 -0.89 14.10
CA ILE A 257 31.30 -1.67 14.28
C ILE A 257 31.39 -2.38 15.62
N ASP A 258 30.38 -2.14 16.47
CA ASP A 258 30.08 -2.98 17.63
C ASP A 258 28.78 -3.74 17.30
N LEU A 259 28.92 -4.93 16.70
CA LEU A 259 27.81 -5.78 16.31
C LEU A 259 27.26 -6.52 17.55
N GLY A 260 26.54 -5.79 18.40
CA GLY A 260 26.21 -6.24 19.74
C GLY A 260 27.41 -6.08 20.68
N ASP A 261 28.27 -7.11 20.78
CA ASP A 261 29.47 -7.10 21.64
C ASP A 261 30.76 -6.89 20.82
N SER A 262 31.41 -5.75 21.03
CA SER A 262 32.72 -5.44 20.45
C SER A 262 33.79 -6.56 20.54
N ASN A 263 33.69 -7.50 21.50
CA ASN A 263 34.72 -8.51 21.73
C ASN A 263 34.64 -9.73 20.80
N ASP A 264 33.58 -9.89 20.01
CA ASP A 264 33.41 -11.03 19.10
C ASP A 264 33.38 -10.65 17.61
N ASP A 265 33.69 -9.39 17.28
CA ASP A 265 33.76 -8.88 15.92
C ASP A 265 34.91 -9.48 15.09
N LEU A 266 34.59 -9.73 13.82
CA LEU A 266 35.51 -10.17 12.77
C LEU A 266 35.19 -9.41 11.47
N VAL A 267 36.17 -9.30 10.56
CA VAL A 267 35.98 -8.62 9.27
C VAL A 267 36.34 -9.50 8.07
N MET A 268 35.82 -9.13 6.91
CA MET A 268 36.20 -9.69 5.61
C MET A 268 36.14 -8.63 4.52
N CYS A 269 36.81 -8.88 3.39
CA CYS A 269 36.56 -8.14 2.15
C CYS A 269 36.39 -9.08 0.94
N ASP A 270 35.58 -8.65 -0.03
CA ASP A 270 35.38 -9.31 -1.32
C ASP A 270 35.77 -8.33 -2.43
N THR A 271 36.93 -8.57 -3.04
CA THR A 271 37.49 -7.69 -4.06
C THR A 271 36.74 -7.74 -5.38
N THR A 272 35.87 -8.73 -5.60
CA THR A 272 35.09 -8.86 -6.84
C THR A 272 33.85 -7.97 -6.77
N LEU A 273 33.23 -7.93 -5.60
CA LEU A 273 32.05 -7.11 -5.33
C LEU A 273 32.43 -5.67 -4.94
N SER A 274 33.69 -5.41 -4.57
CA SER A 274 34.08 -4.18 -3.86
C SER A 274 33.39 -4.04 -2.49
N LEU A 275 33.13 -5.15 -1.81
CA LEU A 275 32.44 -5.20 -0.52
C LEU A 275 33.42 -5.42 0.64
N ALA A 276 33.20 -4.75 1.76
CA ALA A 276 33.80 -5.07 3.06
C ALA A 276 32.70 -5.31 4.11
N ALA A 277 32.91 -6.22 5.05
CA ALA A 277 31.86 -6.60 6.01
C ALA A 277 32.39 -7.02 7.38
N PHE A 278 31.57 -6.81 8.41
CA PHE A 278 31.69 -7.33 9.77
C PHE A 278 30.75 -8.51 9.99
N TRP A 279 31.16 -9.42 10.87
CA TRP A 279 30.37 -10.57 11.32
C TRP A 279 30.94 -11.09 12.66
N ASN A 280 30.14 -11.83 13.44
CA ASN A 280 30.54 -12.32 14.77
C ASN A 280 31.05 -13.77 14.76
N ASP A 281 31.89 -14.12 15.72
CA ASP A 281 32.23 -15.51 16.04
C ASP A 281 31.11 -16.23 16.83
N GLY A 282 30.02 -16.56 16.13
CA GLY A 282 28.88 -17.27 16.73
C GLY A 282 27.73 -16.33 17.10
N ASP A 283 26.89 -16.76 18.05
CA ASP A 283 25.73 -15.98 18.52
C ASP A 283 26.13 -15.02 19.66
N ASP A 284 25.51 -13.84 19.73
CA ASP A 284 25.73 -12.86 20.80
C ASP A 284 24.48 -12.67 21.70
N THR A 285 24.52 -11.78 22.70
CA THR A 285 23.41 -11.54 23.64
C THR A 285 22.26 -10.70 23.08
N ASP A 286 22.56 -9.82 22.13
CA ASP A 286 21.66 -8.90 21.45
C ASP A 286 21.11 -9.51 20.14
N TYR A 287 21.87 -10.36 19.45
CA TYR A 287 21.43 -11.05 18.24
C TYR A 287 21.67 -12.57 18.24
N GLN A 288 20.62 -13.32 17.87
CA GLN A 288 20.66 -14.79 17.72
C GLN A 288 19.80 -15.25 16.53
N PRO A 289 20.39 -15.53 15.34
CA PRO A 289 21.80 -15.36 14.98
C PRO A 289 22.17 -13.89 14.67
N PRO A 290 23.44 -13.46 14.76
CA PRO A 290 23.82 -12.09 14.45
C PRO A 290 23.74 -11.75 12.96
N PRO A 291 23.35 -10.50 12.63
CA PRO A 291 23.42 -10.02 11.25
C PRO A 291 24.88 -9.80 10.83
N SER A 292 25.09 -9.51 9.55
CA SER A 292 26.34 -8.98 9.02
C SER A 292 26.04 -7.57 8.52
N ILE A 293 26.92 -6.63 8.82
CA ILE A 293 26.89 -5.26 8.32
C ILE A 293 28.13 -5.02 7.47
N GLY A 294 27.98 -4.32 6.36
CA GLY A 294 29.12 -4.01 5.50
C GLY A 294 28.90 -2.80 4.61
N ALA A 295 29.91 -2.49 3.82
CA ALA A 295 29.91 -1.37 2.90
C ALA A 295 30.46 -1.73 1.52
N ASP A 296 29.84 -1.17 0.49
CA ASP A 296 30.24 -1.30 -0.90
C ASP A 296 30.51 0.08 -1.53
N PHE A 297 31.53 0.14 -2.40
CA PHE A 297 31.80 1.27 -3.29
C PHE A 297 31.20 1.02 -4.67
N PHE A 298 29.97 1.47 -4.89
CA PHE A 298 29.38 1.48 -6.24
C PHE A 298 30.12 2.46 -7.19
N GLN A 299 30.63 3.55 -6.63
CA GLN A 299 31.32 4.60 -7.35
C GLN A 299 32.47 5.17 -6.51
N GLY A 300 33.71 4.86 -6.87
CA GLY A 300 34.85 5.64 -6.39
C GLY A 300 35.22 6.79 -7.33
N PRO A 301 36.28 7.53 -7.01
CA PRO A 301 36.84 8.61 -7.82
C PRO A 301 37.07 8.19 -9.27
N ILE A 302 36.87 9.13 -10.19
CA ILE A 302 37.21 8.93 -11.59
C ILE A 302 38.67 9.32 -11.85
N VAL A 303 39.37 8.48 -12.61
CA VAL A 303 40.76 8.72 -13.02
C VAL A 303 40.89 8.70 -14.54
N PRO A 304 41.82 9.51 -15.11
CA PRO A 304 42.09 9.47 -16.55
C PRO A 304 42.42 8.05 -17.01
N SER A 305 41.68 7.57 -18.01
CA SER A 305 41.87 6.27 -18.65
C SER A 305 41.42 6.34 -20.12
N PRO A 306 42.33 6.74 -21.03
CA PRO A 306 41.98 6.90 -22.43
C PRO A 306 41.39 5.62 -23.04
N GLY A 307 40.17 5.72 -23.57
CA GLY A 307 39.43 4.60 -24.17
C GLY A 307 38.30 4.04 -23.29
N ASP A 308 38.33 4.31 -21.99
CA ASP A 308 37.27 3.93 -21.06
C ASP A 308 36.21 5.04 -20.94
N THR A 309 35.08 4.74 -20.28
CA THR A 309 34.04 5.72 -19.94
C THR A 309 33.56 5.47 -18.52
N ALA A 310 33.69 6.47 -17.65
CA ALA A 310 33.21 6.42 -16.29
C ALA A 310 31.70 6.65 -16.22
N ASN A 311 31.05 6.06 -15.22
CA ASN A 311 29.67 6.35 -14.83
C ASN A 311 29.69 7.16 -13.52
N VAL A 312 29.04 8.32 -13.50
CA VAL A 312 28.93 9.17 -12.32
C VAL A 312 27.47 9.52 -12.11
N SER A 313 26.77 8.84 -11.19
CA SER A 313 25.33 9.02 -10.96
C SER A 313 24.52 9.09 -12.27
N GLY A 314 24.73 8.13 -13.17
CA GLY A 314 24.07 8.06 -14.49
C GLY A 314 24.70 8.91 -15.61
N ARG A 315 25.62 9.83 -15.31
CA ARG A 315 26.37 10.62 -16.29
C ARG A 315 27.57 9.83 -16.83
N LYS A 316 27.67 9.68 -18.14
CA LYS A 316 28.83 9.04 -18.81
C LYS A 316 29.94 10.07 -19.09
N ILE A 317 31.17 9.78 -18.66
CA ILE A 317 32.34 10.65 -18.83
C ILE A 317 33.43 9.89 -19.62
N PRO A 318 33.55 10.15 -20.95
CA PRO A 318 34.54 9.48 -21.80
C PRO A 318 35.99 9.83 -21.45
N GLY A 319 36.91 8.87 -21.59
CA GLY A 319 38.33 9.04 -21.31
C GLY A 319 38.71 8.91 -19.83
N TYR A 320 37.76 8.51 -18.99
CA TYR A 320 37.92 8.25 -17.57
C TYR A 320 37.37 6.88 -17.21
N LYS A 321 37.77 6.35 -16.05
CA LYS A 321 37.15 5.17 -15.43
C LYS A 321 36.92 5.42 -13.93
N ASN A 322 35.92 4.77 -13.36
CA ASN A 322 35.74 4.72 -11.91
C ASN A 322 36.77 3.80 -11.26
N LEU A 323 37.26 4.19 -10.08
CA LEU A 323 37.94 3.27 -9.18
C LEU A 323 36.91 2.57 -8.28
N GLY A 324 37.10 1.29 -8.02
CA GLY A 324 36.40 0.57 -6.94
C GLY A 324 37.21 0.61 -5.65
N MET A 325 37.09 -0.41 -4.81
CA MET A 325 37.98 -0.60 -3.66
C MET A 325 39.41 -0.97 -4.14
N THR A 326 40.42 -0.24 -3.67
CA THR A 326 41.83 -0.40 -4.09
C THR A 326 42.76 -0.87 -2.98
N SER A 327 42.33 -0.75 -1.74
CA SER A 327 43.00 -1.27 -0.55
C SER A 327 41.98 -1.43 0.59
N PHE A 328 42.19 -2.44 1.44
CA PHE A 328 41.36 -2.71 2.61
C PHE A 328 42.26 -3.00 3.80
N ALA A 329 42.06 -2.25 4.88
CA ALA A 329 42.83 -2.38 6.11
C ALA A 329 41.92 -2.75 7.28
N LYS A 330 42.49 -3.52 8.21
CA LYS A 330 41.92 -3.85 9.51
C LYS A 330 42.89 -3.41 10.59
N TYR A 331 42.38 -2.80 11.64
CA TYR A 331 43.15 -2.59 12.86
C TYR A 331 42.29 -2.91 14.09
N ILE A 332 42.97 -3.16 15.22
CA ILE A 332 42.40 -3.83 16.38
C ILE A 332 42.75 -3.03 17.62
N ARG A 333 41.76 -2.75 18.46
CA ARG A 333 41.96 -2.00 19.68
C ARG A 333 42.93 -2.72 20.62
N GLY A 334 44.10 -2.12 20.86
CA GLY A 334 45.15 -2.73 21.69
C GLY A 334 45.83 -3.95 21.07
N GLY A 335 45.71 -4.14 19.75
CA GLY A 335 46.36 -5.20 18.99
C GLY A 335 47.88 -5.02 18.80
N PRO A 336 48.52 -5.91 18.02
CA PRO A 336 49.93 -5.78 17.63
C PRO A 336 50.26 -4.43 16.96
N VAL A 337 51.51 -3.95 17.10
CA VAL A 337 51.92 -2.60 16.65
C VAL A 337 51.72 -2.36 15.14
N ASP A 338 51.71 -3.41 14.34
CA ASP A 338 51.44 -3.36 12.90
C ASP A 338 49.95 -3.36 12.52
N THR A 339 49.05 -3.68 13.46
CA THR A 339 47.59 -3.69 13.25
C THR A 339 46.84 -2.99 14.40
N GLN A 340 47.49 -2.14 15.19
CA GLN A 340 46.85 -1.32 16.23
C GLN A 340 46.28 -0.02 15.63
N ASP A 341 45.49 0.70 16.42
CA ASP A 341 44.98 2.02 16.06
C ASP A 341 46.11 2.96 15.59
N PRO A 342 45.91 3.71 14.49
CA PRO A 342 46.89 4.68 14.03
C PRO A 342 46.95 5.87 14.99
N GLU A 343 48.15 6.24 15.43
CA GLU A 343 48.38 7.38 16.34
C GLU A 343 49.03 8.56 15.61
N THR A 344 49.37 8.38 14.33
CA THR A 344 50.07 9.37 13.51
C THR A 344 49.55 9.37 12.09
N ALA A 345 49.64 10.52 11.42
CA ALA A 345 49.28 10.66 10.00
C ALA A 345 50.02 9.66 9.09
N ARG A 346 51.25 9.28 9.44
CA ARG A 346 52.02 8.27 8.69
C ARG A 346 51.37 6.89 8.80
N GLN A 347 50.99 6.46 10.00
CA GLN A 347 50.34 5.16 10.21
C GLN A 347 48.98 5.11 9.51
N ALA A 348 48.15 6.15 9.68
CA ALA A 348 46.87 6.27 8.98
C ALA A 348 47.04 6.18 7.46
N TYR A 349 47.97 6.96 6.89
CA TYR A 349 48.24 6.95 5.45
C TYR A 349 48.85 5.62 4.96
N ASN A 350 49.62 4.91 5.78
CA ASN A 350 50.12 3.56 5.44
C ASN A 350 48.97 2.57 5.27
N PHE A 351 47.98 2.59 6.16
CA PHE A 351 46.78 1.76 6.01
C PHE A 351 46.03 2.08 4.71
N MET A 352 45.85 3.37 4.39
CA MET A 352 45.23 3.79 3.12
C MET A 352 46.00 3.28 1.89
N LEU A 353 47.33 3.25 1.94
CA LEU A 353 48.19 2.72 0.86
C LEU A 353 48.08 1.19 0.67
N GLY A 354 47.48 0.47 1.62
CA GLY A 354 47.45 -0.99 1.67
C GLY A 354 48.68 -1.61 2.33
N PHE A 355 49.36 -0.87 3.21
CA PHE A 355 50.43 -1.37 4.08
C PHE A 355 49.93 -1.57 5.50
N ASN A 356 50.69 -2.29 6.32
CA ASN A 356 50.43 -2.36 7.75
C ASN A 356 50.82 -1.04 8.45
N GLY A 357 50.50 -0.89 9.74
CA GLY A 357 50.79 0.32 10.51
C GLY A 357 52.27 0.71 10.53
N LEU A 358 53.18 -0.26 10.38
CA LEU A 358 54.63 -0.03 10.30
C LEU A 358 55.12 0.39 8.90
N GLY A 359 54.24 0.43 7.90
CA GLY A 359 54.55 0.77 6.51
C GLY A 359 55.17 -0.39 5.71
N SER A 360 54.97 -1.63 6.17
CA SER A 360 55.42 -2.84 5.47
C SER A 360 54.31 -3.41 4.57
N GLU A 361 54.72 -4.06 3.48
CA GLU A 361 53.81 -4.80 2.60
C GLU A 361 53.08 -5.91 3.38
N ILE A 362 51.79 -6.06 3.12
CA ILE A 362 50.95 -7.11 3.70
C ILE A 362 51.09 -8.37 2.83
N VAL A 363 51.24 -9.53 3.45
CA VAL A 363 51.32 -10.83 2.77
C VAL A 363 50.10 -11.64 3.14
N ASP A 364 49.34 -12.09 2.14
CA ASP A 364 48.24 -13.02 2.34
C ASP A 364 48.81 -14.36 2.83
N PRO A 365 48.43 -14.84 4.03
CA PRO A 365 48.99 -16.03 4.66
C PRO A 365 48.59 -17.33 3.94
N ILE A 366 47.50 -17.31 3.16
CA ILE A 366 47.00 -18.46 2.41
C ILE A 366 47.72 -18.60 1.08
N SER A 367 47.87 -17.48 0.34
CA SER A 367 48.52 -17.50 -0.98
C SER A 367 50.02 -17.23 -0.96
N GLY A 368 50.54 -16.66 0.13
CA GLY A 368 51.94 -16.24 0.29
C GLY A 368 52.34 -15.04 -0.57
N LYS A 369 51.37 -14.31 -1.14
CA LYS A 369 51.60 -13.19 -2.05
C LYS A 369 51.37 -11.85 -1.34
N VAL A 370 52.12 -10.84 -1.77
CA VAL A 370 51.85 -9.45 -1.37
C VAL A 370 50.46 -9.05 -1.84
N THR A 371 49.69 -8.43 -0.95
CA THR A 371 48.34 -7.94 -1.18
C THR A 371 48.16 -6.56 -0.55
N LYS A 372 47.13 -5.83 -0.99
CA LYS A 372 46.66 -4.58 -0.36
C LYS A 372 45.36 -4.76 0.42
N PHE A 373 44.86 -6.00 0.47
CA PHE A 373 43.56 -6.35 1.02
C PHE A 373 43.77 -7.42 2.09
N VAL A 374 43.48 -7.09 3.34
CA VAL A 374 43.43 -8.07 4.42
C VAL A 374 42.13 -8.87 4.36
N ASN A 375 42.17 -10.12 4.80
CA ASN A 375 40.99 -10.94 4.99
C ASN A 375 40.06 -11.15 3.77
N VAL A 376 40.65 -11.26 2.56
CA VAL A 376 39.91 -11.64 1.35
C VAL A 376 39.41 -13.08 1.51
N SER A 377 38.11 -13.25 1.73
CA SER A 377 37.57 -14.55 2.18
C SER A 377 36.07 -14.73 1.98
N ASP A 378 35.64 -15.98 2.21
CA ASP A 378 34.25 -16.38 2.38
C ASP A 378 34.15 -17.18 3.71
N PRO A 379 33.63 -16.54 4.79
CA PRO A 379 33.56 -17.16 6.11
C PRO A 379 32.66 -18.39 6.19
N GLU A 380 31.57 -18.45 5.41
CA GLU A 380 30.61 -19.58 5.42
C GLU A 380 31.23 -20.85 4.86
N THR A 381 31.91 -20.73 3.73
CA THR A 381 32.63 -21.86 3.11
C THR A 381 34.00 -22.12 3.76
N GLY A 382 34.52 -21.17 4.54
CA GLY A 382 35.85 -21.24 5.15
C GLY A 382 36.98 -21.10 4.14
N THR A 383 36.75 -20.39 3.03
CA THR A 383 37.75 -20.22 1.96
C THR A 383 38.41 -18.85 2.00
N GLY A 384 39.69 -18.77 1.60
CA GLY A 384 40.48 -17.53 1.64
C GLY A 384 41.06 -17.22 3.03
N TRP A 385 41.47 -15.97 3.24
CA TRP A 385 42.06 -15.49 4.50
C TRP A 385 40.96 -15.12 5.52
N VAL A 386 40.30 -16.13 6.09
CA VAL A 386 39.22 -15.90 7.07
C VAL A 386 39.77 -15.29 8.36
N ASP A 387 39.17 -14.21 8.84
CA ASP A 387 39.51 -13.60 10.14
C ASP A 387 39.12 -14.50 11.32
N GLY A 388 39.74 -14.32 12.48
CA GLY A 388 39.53 -15.16 13.66
C GLY A 388 40.43 -16.40 13.73
N VAL A 389 41.11 -16.75 12.63
CA VAL A 389 42.06 -17.89 12.59
C VAL A 389 43.44 -17.51 13.14
N GLU A 390 43.93 -16.32 12.79
CA GLU A 390 45.27 -15.86 13.15
C GLU A 390 45.29 -15.02 14.44
N LEU A 391 44.20 -14.30 14.68
CA LEU A 391 44.00 -13.42 15.81
C LEU A 391 42.60 -13.67 16.35
N GLU A 392 42.47 -13.82 17.67
CA GLU A 392 41.18 -14.01 18.34
C GLU A 392 40.21 -12.87 18.01
N PRO A 393 38.89 -13.13 17.94
CA PRO A 393 37.87 -12.08 17.88
C PRO A 393 38.10 -11.03 18.97
N SER A 394 37.89 -9.78 18.61
CA SER A 394 38.08 -8.60 19.47
C SER A 394 37.74 -7.36 18.66
N ASP A 395 37.49 -6.27 19.35
CA ASP A 395 37.17 -4.94 18.84
C ASP A 395 37.93 -4.56 17.54
N ARG A 396 37.27 -4.74 16.38
CA ARG A 396 37.83 -4.55 15.05
C ARG A 396 37.41 -3.19 14.48
N ARG A 397 38.33 -2.51 13.80
CA ARG A 397 38.00 -1.42 12.87
C ARG A 397 38.38 -1.81 11.47
N MET A 398 37.63 -1.32 10.49
CA MET A 398 37.99 -1.42 9.09
C MET A 398 38.13 -0.05 8.43
N LEU A 399 39.01 0.01 7.44
CA LEU A 399 39.20 1.16 6.59
C LEU A 399 39.22 0.70 5.13
N MET A 400 38.16 1.05 4.41
CA MET A 400 37.93 0.66 3.04
C MET A 400 38.29 1.82 2.11
N ASN A 401 39.29 1.65 1.24
CA ASN A 401 39.90 2.78 0.54
C ASN A 401 39.79 2.67 -0.98
N THR A 402 39.66 3.84 -1.62
CA THR A 402 39.73 4.00 -3.07
C THR A 402 40.76 5.08 -3.46
N GLY A 403 41.69 4.71 -4.36
CA GLY A 403 42.82 5.53 -4.79
C GLY A 403 44.02 4.71 -5.32
N PRO A 404 45.20 5.32 -5.55
CA PRO A 404 45.45 6.75 -5.50
C PRO A 404 44.87 7.47 -6.72
N PHE A 405 44.56 8.75 -6.54
CA PHE A 405 44.33 9.68 -7.65
C PHE A 405 44.97 11.04 -7.32
N THR A 406 45.00 11.96 -8.28
CA THR A 406 45.38 13.36 -8.02
C THR A 406 44.12 14.20 -7.90
N LEU A 407 43.90 14.81 -6.74
CA LEU A 407 42.83 15.78 -6.55
C LEU A 407 43.37 17.17 -6.87
N GLU A 408 43.10 17.61 -8.10
CA GLU A 408 43.48 18.95 -8.58
C GLU A 408 42.81 20.05 -7.74
N ARG A 409 43.23 21.30 -7.92
CA ARG A 409 42.50 22.44 -7.33
C ARG A 409 41.19 22.63 -8.09
N TRP A 410 40.12 22.92 -7.35
CA TRP A 410 38.83 23.22 -7.94
C TRP A 410 38.87 24.44 -8.86
N VAL A 411 38.32 24.27 -10.05
CA VAL A 411 38.09 25.34 -11.03
C VAL A 411 36.65 25.28 -11.48
N ASP A 412 35.87 26.26 -11.02
CA ASP A 412 34.52 26.57 -11.50
C ASP A 412 34.60 26.90 -13.00
N SER A 413 34.23 25.92 -13.81
CA SER A 413 34.46 25.90 -15.26
C SER A 413 33.35 26.58 -16.04
N ASP A 414 32.14 26.67 -15.47
CA ASP A 414 30.99 27.33 -16.07
C ASP A 414 30.59 28.66 -15.40
N GLY A 415 31.18 28.97 -14.23
CA GLY A 415 31.05 30.23 -13.53
C GLY A 415 29.79 30.34 -12.67
N ASP A 416 29.15 29.23 -12.33
CA ASP A 416 27.91 29.20 -11.55
C ASP A 416 28.15 29.18 -10.02
N GLY A 417 29.39 28.92 -9.60
CA GLY A 417 29.83 28.88 -8.20
C GLY A 417 29.53 27.58 -7.47
N LEU A 418 29.02 26.54 -8.14
CA LEU A 418 28.73 25.22 -7.61
C LEU A 418 29.76 24.21 -8.13
N ALA A 419 30.27 23.36 -7.25
CA ALA A 419 31.20 22.32 -7.67
C ALA A 419 30.44 21.18 -8.34
N GLU A 420 30.87 20.77 -9.53
CA GLU A 420 30.23 19.69 -10.27
C GLU A 420 31.23 18.62 -10.73
N VAL A 421 30.77 17.36 -10.81
CA VAL A 421 31.64 16.29 -11.28
C VAL A 421 31.98 16.46 -12.76
N GLY A 422 33.27 16.32 -13.07
CA GLY A 422 33.84 16.61 -14.39
C GLY A 422 34.61 17.93 -14.41
N GLU A 423 34.43 18.79 -13.41
CA GLU A 423 35.33 19.92 -13.17
C GLU A 423 36.64 19.45 -12.52
N PRO A 424 37.77 20.14 -12.80
CA PRO A 424 39.01 19.93 -12.06
C PRO A 424 38.77 20.04 -10.55
N GLY A 425 39.36 19.15 -9.76
CA GLY A 425 39.33 19.20 -8.30
C GLY A 425 38.02 18.79 -7.62
N VAL A 426 37.10 18.16 -8.35
CA VAL A 426 35.83 17.61 -7.83
C VAL A 426 35.79 16.10 -8.07
N GLN A 427 35.43 15.33 -7.03
CA GLN A 427 35.21 13.88 -7.12
C GLN A 427 33.91 13.50 -6.40
N GLU A 428 33.12 12.60 -7.00
CA GLU A 428 31.92 12.05 -6.37
C GLU A 428 32.11 10.57 -6.07
N ILE A 429 31.77 10.22 -4.84
CA ILE A 429 31.89 8.88 -4.28
C ILE A 429 30.50 8.45 -3.86
N VAL A 430 30.06 7.27 -4.28
CA VAL A 430 28.78 6.68 -3.92
C VAL A 430 29.03 5.31 -3.30
N ALA A 431 28.48 5.12 -2.10
CA ALA A 431 28.61 3.90 -1.33
C ALA A 431 27.26 3.51 -0.70
N ALA A 432 27.17 2.28 -0.19
CA ALA A 432 26.11 1.89 0.73
C ALA A 432 26.68 1.29 2.00
N VAL A 433 25.92 1.41 3.08
CA VAL A 433 25.94 0.53 4.24
C VAL A 433 24.79 -0.46 4.06
N LEU A 434 25.11 -1.75 4.14
CA LEU A 434 24.20 -2.87 3.89
C LEU A 434 24.11 -3.71 5.16
N ILE A 435 22.92 -4.20 5.50
CA ILE A 435 22.73 -5.12 6.63
C ILE A 435 21.92 -6.33 6.15
N ALA A 436 22.33 -7.53 6.56
CA ALA A 436 21.59 -8.75 6.28
C ALA A 436 21.77 -9.78 7.39
N GLN A 437 20.70 -10.53 7.69
CA GLN A 437 20.72 -11.60 8.69
C GLN A 437 20.36 -12.93 8.03
N GLY A 438 21.20 -13.94 8.26
CA GLY A 438 21.00 -15.31 7.81
C GLY A 438 20.63 -16.25 8.96
N THR A 439 20.83 -17.55 8.76
CA THR A 439 20.58 -18.58 9.78
C THR A 439 21.72 -18.78 10.77
N SER A 440 22.86 -18.13 10.55
CA SER A 440 24.04 -18.12 11.41
C SER A 440 24.88 -16.88 11.09
N ALA A 441 25.78 -16.47 11.99
CA ALA A 441 26.69 -15.34 11.78
C ALA A 441 27.44 -15.41 10.43
N LYS A 442 27.88 -16.61 10.04
CA LYS A 442 28.57 -16.84 8.76
C LYS A 442 27.62 -16.77 7.56
N ASN A 443 26.43 -17.34 7.69
CA ASN A 443 25.41 -17.26 6.63
C ASN A 443 24.92 -15.82 6.42
N SER A 444 24.92 -14.99 7.46
CA SER A 444 24.63 -13.55 7.36
C SER A 444 25.58 -12.83 6.39
N VAL A 445 26.87 -13.23 6.31
CA VAL A 445 27.81 -12.70 5.31
C VAL A 445 27.39 -13.06 3.89
N THR A 446 26.93 -14.29 3.66
CA THR A 446 26.40 -14.72 2.36
C THR A 446 25.14 -13.96 1.98
N ARG A 447 24.24 -13.71 2.94
CA ARG A 447 23.06 -12.86 2.73
C ARG A 447 23.45 -11.42 2.39
N LEU A 448 24.48 -10.88 3.06
CA LEU A 448 24.97 -9.54 2.79
C LEU A 448 25.52 -9.41 1.37
N LYS A 449 26.29 -10.39 0.88
CA LYS A 449 26.75 -10.45 -0.52
C LYS A 449 25.60 -10.49 -1.53
N GLN A 450 24.42 -11.01 -1.17
CA GLN A 450 23.24 -11.01 -2.05
C GLN A 450 22.52 -9.65 -2.03
N ALA A 451 22.45 -9.02 -0.85
CA ALA A 451 21.93 -7.66 -0.70
C ALA A 451 22.78 -6.66 -1.51
N ASP A 452 24.10 -6.84 -1.51
CA ASP A 452 25.07 -6.09 -2.29
C ASP A 452 24.78 -6.12 -3.80
N VAL A 453 24.56 -7.30 -4.39
CA VAL A 453 24.18 -7.43 -5.81
C VAL A 453 22.90 -6.63 -6.14
N SER A 454 21.93 -6.61 -5.23
CA SER A 454 20.69 -5.82 -5.40
C SER A 454 20.96 -4.32 -5.30
N ALA A 455 21.84 -3.91 -4.38
CA ALA A 455 22.22 -2.51 -4.19
C ALA A 455 23.03 -1.98 -5.40
N GLN A 456 23.93 -2.80 -5.95
CA GLN A 456 24.68 -2.50 -7.18
C GLN A 456 23.74 -2.29 -8.37
N LEU A 457 22.71 -3.14 -8.52
CA LEU A 457 21.67 -2.95 -9.54
C LEU A 457 20.94 -1.61 -9.37
N ALA A 458 20.56 -1.26 -8.14
CA ALA A 458 19.91 0.02 -7.88
C ALA A 458 20.81 1.21 -8.26
N TYR A 459 22.11 1.15 -7.94
CA TYR A 459 23.06 2.17 -8.35
C TYR A 459 23.22 2.25 -9.89
N ASP A 460 23.33 1.10 -10.57
CA ASP A 460 23.48 1.05 -12.03
C ASP A 460 22.27 1.67 -12.74
N LEU A 461 21.10 1.60 -12.11
CA LEU A 461 19.84 2.22 -12.50
C LEU A 461 19.68 3.68 -12.04
N ASN A 462 20.73 4.26 -11.44
CA ASN A 462 20.70 5.59 -10.84
C ASN A 462 19.54 5.76 -9.85
N PHE A 463 19.23 4.70 -9.11
CA PHE A 463 18.18 4.63 -8.09
C PHE A 463 16.76 4.89 -8.60
N ALA A 464 16.52 4.72 -9.92
CA ALA A 464 15.19 4.87 -10.54
C ALA A 464 14.30 3.64 -10.32
N LEU A 465 14.14 3.21 -9.07
CA LEU A 465 13.33 2.05 -8.69
C LEU A 465 11.83 2.39 -8.71
N PRO A 466 10.96 1.46 -9.14
CA PRO A 466 9.51 1.66 -9.06
C PRO A 466 9.08 1.82 -7.59
N PRO A 467 8.24 2.83 -7.26
CA PRO A 467 7.79 3.07 -5.89
C PRO A 467 6.81 1.99 -5.42
N SER A 468 6.84 1.60 -4.14
CA SER A 468 5.82 0.71 -3.55
C SER A 468 4.42 1.37 -3.50
N PRO A 469 3.33 0.56 -3.41
CA PRO A 469 2.01 1.08 -3.14
C PRO A 469 1.93 1.88 -1.83
N PRO A 470 1.19 2.99 -1.79
CA PRO A 470 1.00 3.76 -0.55
C PRO A 470 0.30 2.92 0.53
N ILE A 471 0.54 3.25 1.80
CA ILE A 471 -0.09 2.57 2.94
C ILE A 471 -1.61 2.82 2.91
N PRO A 472 -2.46 1.78 2.95
CA PRO A 472 -3.92 1.94 3.04
C PRO A 472 -4.32 2.79 4.26
N LYS A 473 -5.30 3.68 4.06
CA LYS A 473 -5.85 4.48 5.16
C LYS A 473 -6.85 3.66 5.96
N VAL A 474 -6.46 3.29 7.19
CA VAL A 474 -7.21 2.38 8.06
C VAL A 474 -7.96 3.14 9.17
N THR A 475 -9.23 2.80 9.35
CA THR A 475 -10.04 3.13 10.52
C THR A 475 -10.08 1.95 11.48
N VAL A 476 -9.82 2.20 12.76
CA VAL A 476 -9.82 1.18 13.82
C VAL A 476 -11.06 1.33 14.70
N HIS A 477 -11.76 0.22 14.88
CA HIS A 477 -12.89 0.10 15.79
C HIS A 477 -12.52 -0.82 16.95
N ASN A 478 -12.39 -0.24 18.15
CA ASN A 478 -12.08 -0.98 19.37
C ASN A 478 -13.37 -1.47 20.03
N LEU A 479 -13.55 -2.80 20.11
CA LEU A 479 -14.74 -3.46 20.64
C LEU A 479 -14.37 -4.38 21.81
N ASP A 480 -15.38 -4.91 22.52
CA ASP A 480 -15.17 -5.80 23.66
C ASP A 480 -14.48 -7.10 23.21
N ARG A 481 -13.19 -7.25 23.52
CA ARG A 481 -12.31 -8.36 23.12
C ARG A 481 -12.18 -8.56 21.61
N GLU A 482 -12.45 -7.52 20.84
CA GLU A 482 -12.48 -7.59 19.39
C GLU A 482 -11.94 -6.29 18.78
N ILE A 483 -11.31 -6.40 17.62
CA ILE A 483 -10.88 -5.28 16.80
C ILE A 483 -11.50 -5.45 15.42
N LEU A 484 -11.99 -4.36 14.85
CA LEU A 484 -12.36 -4.30 13.44
C LEU A 484 -11.49 -3.24 12.78
N LEU A 485 -10.75 -3.67 11.76
CA LEU A 485 -10.02 -2.80 10.85
C LEU A 485 -10.89 -2.59 9.60
N ALA A 486 -11.05 -1.37 9.14
CA ALA A 486 -11.70 -1.05 7.87
C ALA A 486 -10.83 -0.04 7.12
N TRP A 487 -10.74 -0.11 5.79
CA TRP A 487 -9.88 0.78 5.02
C TRP A 487 -10.54 1.31 3.75
N GLU A 488 -10.01 2.44 3.28
CA GLU A 488 -10.46 3.12 2.08
C GLU A 488 -9.82 2.52 0.81
N ASN A 489 -10.34 2.87 -0.37
CA ASN A 489 -10.02 2.21 -1.65
C ASN A 489 -9.14 3.04 -2.60
N GLU A 490 -8.59 4.17 -2.16
CA GLU A 490 -7.79 5.07 -3.01
C GLU A 490 -6.54 4.37 -3.55
N VAL A 491 -5.95 3.47 -2.74
CA VAL A 491 -4.75 2.70 -3.10
C VAL A 491 -4.99 1.74 -4.28
N GLU A 492 -6.24 1.39 -4.58
CA GLU A 492 -6.58 0.46 -5.68
C GLU A 492 -6.31 1.07 -7.06
N SER A 493 -6.11 2.39 -7.13
CA SER A 493 -5.68 3.09 -8.35
C SER A 493 -4.16 3.02 -8.60
N TYR A 494 -3.40 2.35 -7.73
CA TYR A 494 -1.95 2.27 -7.81
C TYR A 494 -1.48 1.65 -9.13
N THR A 495 -0.60 2.40 -9.79
CA THR A 495 0.22 1.95 -10.91
C THR A 495 1.61 2.57 -10.75
N ALA A 496 2.65 1.78 -11.02
CA ALA A 496 4.03 2.23 -11.01
C ALA A 496 4.75 1.72 -12.25
N GLU A 497 5.31 2.66 -13.03
CA GLU A 497 6.13 2.34 -14.19
C GLU A 497 7.46 1.72 -13.75
N ASP A 498 7.79 0.57 -14.35
CA ASP A 498 9.04 -0.12 -14.21
C ASP A 498 9.84 0.02 -15.51
N LYS A 499 10.88 0.84 -15.47
CA LYS A 499 11.75 1.13 -16.62
C LYS A 499 12.84 0.07 -16.81
N VAL A 500 12.95 -0.87 -15.88
CA VAL A 500 13.98 -1.90 -15.86
C VAL A 500 13.47 -3.10 -16.64
N ASP A 501 12.30 -3.60 -16.23
CA ASP A 501 11.66 -4.72 -16.86
C ASP A 501 10.77 -4.19 -17.98
N VAL A 502 11.15 -4.50 -19.22
CA VAL A 502 10.44 -4.04 -20.41
C VAL A 502 9.66 -5.19 -21.04
N ASP A 503 8.54 -4.85 -21.68
CA ASP A 503 7.77 -5.82 -22.47
C ASP A 503 8.56 -6.34 -23.69
N ALA A 504 7.97 -7.27 -24.43
CA ALA A 504 8.62 -7.87 -25.61
C ALA A 504 8.95 -6.85 -26.71
N GLU A 505 8.27 -5.69 -26.69
CA GLU A 505 8.42 -4.57 -27.60
C GLU A 505 9.43 -3.52 -27.09
N GLY A 506 9.95 -3.67 -25.87
CA GLY A 506 10.93 -2.79 -25.25
C GLY A 506 10.34 -1.58 -24.52
N ASN A 507 9.03 -1.55 -24.24
CA ASN A 507 8.39 -0.51 -23.44
C ASN A 507 8.49 -0.82 -21.94
N PRO A 508 8.59 0.20 -21.06
CA PRO A 508 8.51 -0.01 -19.62
C PRO A 508 7.28 -0.82 -19.20
N SER A 509 7.49 -1.84 -18.36
CA SER A 509 6.38 -2.57 -17.75
C SER A 509 5.81 -1.80 -16.56
N GLN A 510 4.82 -2.38 -15.88
CA GLN A 510 4.13 -1.69 -14.78
C GLN A 510 3.76 -2.67 -13.67
N TYR A 511 3.90 -2.20 -12.43
CA TYR A 511 3.18 -2.78 -11.30
C TYR A 511 1.79 -2.19 -11.26
N VAL A 512 0.78 -3.04 -11.12
CA VAL A 512 -0.63 -2.64 -10.95
C VAL A 512 -1.13 -3.22 -9.64
N PHE A 513 -2.00 -2.49 -8.93
CA PHE A 513 -2.63 -2.97 -7.70
C PHE A 513 -3.23 -4.37 -7.88
N GLN A 514 -2.94 -5.30 -6.97
CA GLN A 514 -3.46 -6.66 -6.99
C GLN A 514 -4.22 -7.06 -5.72
N GLY A 515 -3.90 -6.48 -4.56
CA GLY A 515 -4.63 -6.79 -3.34
C GLY A 515 -4.09 -6.17 -2.06
N TYR A 516 -4.62 -6.66 -0.95
CA TYR A 516 -4.29 -6.28 0.42
C TYR A 516 -3.77 -7.45 1.23
N ASN A 517 -2.86 -7.18 2.17
CA ASN A 517 -2.47 -8.13 3.22
C ASN A 517 -2.73 -7.55 4.61
N ILE A 518 -3.07 -8.42 5.55
CA ILE A 518 -3.32 -8.07 6.94
C ILE A 518 -2.36 -8.88 7.79
N TYR A 519 -1.68 -8.22 8.73
CA TYR A 519 -0.72 -8.86 9.62
C TYR A 519 -0.97 -8.49 11.09
N GLN A 520 -0.47 -9.35 11.98
CA GLN A 520 -0.22 -9.02 13.38
C GLN A 520 1.28 -8.99 13.64
N ALA A 521 1.77 -7.93 14.30
CA ALA A 521 3.15 -7.79 14.75
C ALA A 521 3.23 -7.87 16.27
N GLU A 522 4.37 -8.34 16.80
CA GLU A 522 4.59 -8.46 18.24
C GLU A 522 5.09 -7.18 18.92
N ALA A 523 5.57 -6.22 18.12
CA ALA A 523 6.18 -4.97 18.57
C ALA A 523 5.67 -3.77 17.73
N PRO A 524 5.81 -2.53 18.23
CA PRO A 524 5.40 -1.32 17.50
C PRO A 524 6.21 -1.03 16.23
N THR A 525 7.46 -1.52 16.16
CA THR A 525 8.33 -1.36 15.00
C THR A 525 8.62 -2.74 14.43
N VAL A 526 8.49 -2.92 13.11
CA VAL A 526 8.79 -4.21 12.46
C VAL A 526 10.28 -4.27 12.13
N GLY A 527 10.95 -5.27 12.70
CA GLY A 527 12.34 -5.58 12.48
C GLY A 527 12.56 -7.07 12.27
N PRO A 528 13.77 -7.48 11.84
CA PRO A 528 14.18 -8.87 11.66
C PRO A 528 13.78 -9.87 12.76
N ASN A 529 13.91 -9.47 14.04
CA ASN A 529 13.56 -10.33 15.17
C ASN A 529 12.10 -10.18 15.61
N VAL A 530 11.34 -9.26 15.01
CA VAL A 530 9.94 -9.01 15.34
C VAL A 530 9.09 -10.01 14.59
N ARG A 531 8.47 -10.93 15.33
CA ARG A 531 7.53 -11.88 14.75
C ARG A 531 6.33 -11.16 14.14
N VAL A 532 6.14 -11.35 12.84
CA VAL A 532 4.99 -10.89 12.07
C VAL A 532 4.24 -12.10 11.51
N ILE A 533 2.92 -12.14 11.68
CA ILE A 533 2.06 -13.21 11.17
C ILE A 533 1.05 -12.62 10.20
N LYS A 534 1.06 -13.09 8.94
CA LYS A 534 0.00 -12.80 7.96
C LYS A 534 -1.31 -13.46 8.40
N LEU A 535 -2.33 -12.65 8.62
CA LEU A 535 -3.66 -13.09 9.05
C LEU A 535 -4.56 -13.37 7.85
N ALA A 536 -4.49 -12.55 6.81
CA ALA A 536 -5.32 -12.67 5.61
C ALA A 536 -4.71 -11.96 4.40
N THR A 537 -5.14 -12.38 3.21
CA THR A 537 -4.93 -11.71 1.93
C THR A 537 -6.29 -11.58 1.24
N PHE A 538 -6.53 -10.41 0.64
CA PHE A 538 -7.67 -10.16 -0.25
C PHE A 538 -7.15 -9.61 -1.56
N ASP A 539 -7.52 -10.23 -2.67
CA ASP A 539 -6.95 -9.95 -3.99
C ASP A 539 -8.03 -9.85 -5.06
N LEU A 540 -7.72 -9.20 -6.17
CA LEU A 540 -8.64 -9.11 -7.30
C LEU A 540 -9.04 -10.51 -7.77
N ALA A 541 -10.33 -10.70 -8.08
CA ALA A 541 -10.85 -11.92 -8.68
C ALA A 541 -10.66 -11.87 -10.21
N ASP A 542 -9.41 -11.92 -10.66
CA ASP A 542 -8.99 -11.73 -12.06
C ASP A 542 -8.27 -12.94 -12.67
N GLY A 543 -8.17 -14.05 -11.92
CA GLY A 543 -7.50 -15.27 -12.34
C GLY A 543 -6.01 -15.34 -11.94
N ILE A 544 -5.47 -14.32 -11.29
CA ILE A 544 -4.10 -14.31 -10.78
C ILE A 544 -4.06 -14.97 -9.41
N GLY A 545 -3.63 -16.23 -9.38
CA GLY A 545 -3.38 -16.97 -8.13
C GLY A 545 -2.02 -16.66 -7.49
N ASP A 546 -1.57 -17.55 -6.60
CA ASP A 546 -0.27 -17.45 -5.90
C ASP A 546 0.90 -16.98 -6.78
N ILE A 547 1.47 -15.84 -6.43
CA ILE A 547 2.57 -15.21 -7.16
C ILE A 547 3.88 -15.82 -6.71
N LYS A 548 4.66 -16.26 -7.69
CA LYS A 548 5.99 -16.84 -7.49
C LYS A 548 7.08 -15.91 -7.98
N ASP A 549 8.21 -15.91 -7.30
CA ASP A 549 9.41 -15.18 -7.67
C ASP A 549 10.67 -16.01 -7.37
N PHE A 550 11.79 -15.63 -7.99
CA PHE A 550 13.07 -16.25 -7.75
C PHE A 550 13.70 -15.67 -6.48
N VAL A 551 13.75 -16.47 -5.42
CA VAL A 551 14.31 -16.10 -4.11
C VAL A 551 15.43 -17.06 -3.73
N PHE A 552 16.43 -16.59 -3.02
CA PHE A 552 17.49 -17.47 -2.52
C PHE A 552 16.98 -18.36 -1.40
N SER A 553 17.04 -19.68 -1.60
CA SER A 553 16.70 -20.67 -0.58
C SER A 553 17.93 -21.08 0.20
N GLU A 554 17.85 -20.94 1.52
CA GLU A 554 18.88 -21.39 2.46
C GLU A 554 19.03 -22.91 2.48
N GLU A 555 17.94 -23.65 2.26
CA GLU A 555 17.95 -25.11 2.23
C GLU A 555 18.82 -25.63 1.07
N PHE A 556 18.80 -24.93 -0.06
CA PHE A 556 19.47 -25.37 -1.28
C PHE A 556 20.75 -24.60 -1.60
N GLY A 557 21.00 -23.46 -0.94
CA GLY A 557 22.15 -22.60 -1.21
C GLY A 557 22.13 -22.00 -2.62
N GLU A 558 20.95 -21.91 -3.24
CA GLU A 558 20.75 -21.42 -4.60
C GLU A 558 19.45 -20.61 -4.72
N VAL A 559 19.32 -19.86 -5.82
CA VAL A 559 18.09 -19.14 -6.16
C VAL A 559 17.06 -20.14 -6.69
N VAL A 560 15.90 -20.21 -6.04
CA VAL A 560 14.78 -21.08 -6.40
C VAL A 560 13.52 -20.27 -6.64
N GLU A 561 12.62 -20.78 -7.47
CA GLU A 561 11.29 -20.19 -7.59
C GLU A 561 10.44 -20.56 -6.37
N ALA A 562 10.00 -19.57 -5.59
CA ALA A 562 9.14 -19.76 -4.43
C ALA A 562 7.92 -18.84 -4.48
N THR A 563 6.84 -19.23 -3.79
CA THR A 563 5.66 -18.37 -3.61
C THR A 563 6.00 -17.21 -2.68
N VAL A 564 6.04 -16.00 -3.22
CA VAL A 564 6.32 -14.76 -2.47
C VAL A 564 5.04 -14.07 -1.98
N GLN A 565 3.91 -14.33 -2.64
CA GLN A 565 2.60 -13.83 -2.23
C GLN A 565 1.55 -14.92 -2.44
N ARG A 566 0.80 -15.24 -1.38
CA ARG A 566 -0.39 -16.08 -1.48
C ARG A 566 -1.55 -15.23 -1.97
N ALA A 567 -2.16 -15.58 -3.09
CA ALA A 567 -3.20 -14.81 -3.75
C ALA A 567 -4.34 -15.78 -4.09
N PRO A 568 -5.38 -15.87 -3.25
CA PRO A 568 -6.42 -16.87 -3.38
C PRO A 568 -7.41 -16.62 -4.54
N ASP A 569 -7.35 -15.47 -5.20
CA ASP A 569 -8.23 -15.04 -6.30
C ASP A 569 -9.71 -15.01 -5.87
N THR A 570 -9.97 -14.46 -4.67
CA THR A 570 -11.31 -14.52 -4.04
C THR A 570 -12.08 -13.20 -4.04
N GLY A 571 -11.48 -12.13 -4.53
CA GLY A 571 -12.05 -10.79 -4.51
C GLY A 571 -11.60 -9.95 -3.31
N LEU A 572 -11.75 -8.64 -3.47
CA LEU A 572 -11.36 -7.69 -2.44
C LEU A 572 -12.36 -7.64 -1.30
N GLN A 573 -11.85 -7.43 -0.09
CA GLN A 573 -12.62 -7.04 1.09
C GLN A 573 -11.91 -5.84 1.72
N ARG A 574 -12.67 -4.90 2.30
CA ARG A 574 -12.12 -3.65 2.88
C ARG A 574 -12.31 -3.53 4.39
N PHE A 575 -12.50 -4.67 5.04
CA PHE A 575 -12.54 -4.77 6.49
C PHE A 575 -12.03 -6.12 6.96
N TYR A 576 -11.58 -6.21 8.21
CA TYR A 576 -11.13 -7.45 8.82
C TYR A 576 -11.45 -7.45 10.32
N ARG A 577 -12.18 -8.47 10.78
CA ARG A 577 -12.53 -8.65 12.20
C ARG A 577 -11.53 -9.59 12.86
N ILE A 578 -10.99 -9.15 13.99
CA ILE A 578 -9.96 -9.84 14.75
C ILE A 578 -10.49 -10.08 16.16
N THR A 579 -10.54 -11.34 16.56
CA THR A 579 -11.06 -11.78 17.88
C THR A 579 -10.04 -12.55 18.70
N SER A 580 -8.87 -12.84 18.11
CA SER A 580 -7.80 -13.62 18.72
C SER A 580 -6.42 -13.04 18.45
N ASN A 581 -5.48 -13.41 19.31
CA ASN A 581 -4.06 -13.10 19.21
C ASN A 581 -3.33 -14.25 18.49
N ALA A 582 -3.02 -14.07 17.20
CA ALA A 582 -2.34 -15.08 16.40
C ALA A 582 -0.91 -15.38 16.90
N LEU A 583 -0.25 -14.41 17.54
CA LEU A 583 1.10 -14.60 18.11
C LEU A 583 1.09 -15.55 19.32
N GLN A 584 -0.02 -15.61 20.05
CA GLN A 584 -0.23 -16.50 21.20
C GLN A 584 -1.13 -17.69 20.87
N GLY A 585 -0.94 -18.29 19.68
CA GLY A 585 -1.64 -19.52 19.31
C GLY A 585 -3.16 -19.38 19.12
N GLY A 586 -3.67 -18.15 18.98
CA GLY A 586 -5.09 -17.88 18.77
C GLY A 586 -5.91 -17.63 20.04
N ASP A 587 -5.27 -17.33 21.17
CA ASP A 587 -5.97 -16.95 22.40
C ASP A 587 -6.88 -15.72 22.19
N PRO A 588 -8.06 -15.64 22.82
CA PRO A 588 -8.94 -14.48 22.69
C PRO A 588 -8.24 -13.16 23.07
N LEU A 589 -8.55 -12.08 22.35
CA LEU A 589 -8.02 -10.76 22.72
C LEU A 589 -8.50 -10.36 24.12
N SER A 590 -7.60 -9.71 24.87
CA SER A 590 -7.88 -9.19 26.21
C SER A 590 -8.03 -7.69 26.14
N ASN A 591 -9.12 -7.18 26.74
CA ASN A 591 -9.34 -5.74 26.77
C ASN A 591 -8.20 -5.01 27.46
N TRP A 592 -7.95 -3.78 27.01
CA TRP A 592 -6.94 -2.87 27.54
C TRP A 592 -5.48 -3.30 27.32
N ASN A 593 -5.24 -4.45 26.68
CA ASN A 593 -3.91 -4.78 26.16
C ASN A 593 -3.68 -4.07 24.83
N THR A 594 -2.44 -3.66 24.57
CA THR A 594 -2.04 -3.09 23.28
C THR A 594 -1.67 -4.23 22.34
N TYR A 595 -2.16 -4.17 21.11
CA TYR A 595 -1.81 -5.06 20.00
C TYR A 595 -1.39 -4.22 18.80
N TRP A 596 -0.57 -4.80 17.91
CA TRP A 596 -0.09 -4.13 16.71
C TRP A 596 -0.53 -4.90 15.48
N PHE A 597 -1.31 -4.24 14.62
CA PHE A 597 -1.77 -4.80 13.34
C PHE A 597 -1.28 -3.96 12.18
N ILE A 598 -1.17 -4.56 11.00
CA ILE A 598 -0.68 -3.92 9.79
C ILE A 598 -1.68 -4.22 8.67
N VAL A 599 -1.98 -3.23 7.84
CA VAL A 599 -2.70 -3.38 6.58
C VAL A 599 -1.83 -2.80 5.48
N THR A 600 -1.51 -3.60 4.47
CA THR A 600 -0.72 -3.18 3.30
C THR A 600 -1.51 -3.42 2.02
N ALA A 601 -1.14 -2.70 0.96
CA ALA A 601 -1.51 -3.05 -0.41
C ALA A 601 -0.28 -3.63 -1.12
N TYR A 602 -0.50 -4.47 -2.13
CA TYR A 602 0.55 -4.94 -3.00
C TYR A 602 0.18 -4.77 -4.47
N GLY A 603 1.18 -4.44 -5.27
CA GLY A 603 1.09 -4.42 -6.73
C GLY A 603 1.86 -5.59 -7.33
N TYR A 604 1.43 -6.03 -8.50
CA TYR A 604 1.98 -7.14 -9.24
C TYR A 604 2.47 -6.70 -10.62
N ASN A 605 3.65 -7.18 -10.99
CA ASN A 605 4.19 -7.09 -12.34
C ASN A 605 4.65 -8.50 -12.76
N PRO A 606 4.08 -9.12 -13.81
CA PRO A 606 4.39 -10.50 -14.19
C PRO A 606 5.85 -10.72 -14.62
N ILE A 607 6.51 -9.66 -15.09
CA ILE A 607 7.91 -9.68 -15.52
C ILE A 607 8.84 -8.85 -14.63
N GLY A 608 8.30 -8.20 -13.59
CA GLY A 608 9.06 -7.34 -12.69
C GLY A 608 10.01 -8.12 -11.79
N ILE A 609 11.12 -7.50 -11.39
CA ILE A 609 12.09 -8.04 -10.44
C ILE A 609 12.22 -7.07 -9.25
N PRO A 610 11.58 -7.34 -8.09
CA PRO A 610 10.75 -8.50 -7.77
C PRO A 610 9.35 -8.43 -8.40
N ARG A 611 8.65 -9.55 -8.55
CA ARG A 611 7.30 -9.56 -9.16
C ARG A 611 6.23 -8.87 -8.32
N ILE A 612 6.50 -8.61 -7.04
CA ILE A 612 5.58 -7.92 -6.13
C ILE A 612 6.25 -6.70 -5.51
N LEU A 613 5.48 -5.61 -5.39
CA LEU A 613 5.83 -4.48 -4.52
C LEU A 613 4.72 -4.32 -3.48
N GLU A 614 5.07 -4.40 -2.21
CA GLU A 614 4.14 -4.24 -1.10
C GLU A 614 4.39 -2.91 -0.37
N SER A 615 3.34 -2.33 0.17
CA SER A 615 3.42 -1.15 1.03
C SER A 615 4.37 -1.38 2.22
N PRO A 616 4.97 -0.31 2.76
CA PRO A 616 5.73 -0.40 4.01
C PRO A 616 4.92 -1.03 5.15
N LEU A 617 5.60 -1.82 5.99
CA LEU A 617 5.00 -2.47 7.16
C LEU A 617 4.89 -1.48 8.34
N SER A 618 3.86 -0.62 8.30
CA SER A 618 3.57 0.30 9.40
C SER A 618 2.56 -0.29 10.37
N THR A 619 2.92 -0.37 11.66
CA THR A 619 2.00 -0.90 12.67
C THR A 619 0.95 0.13 13.10
N ILE A 620 -0.23 -0.39 13.44
CA ILE A 620 -1.34 0.33 14.01
C ILE A 620 -1.54 -0.20 15.42
N ALA A 621 -1.26 0.64 16.42
CA ALA A 621 -1.50 0.29 17.81
C ALA A 621 -3.01 0.32 18.12
N VAL A 622 -3.54 -0.80 18.61
CA VAL A 622 -4.96 -0.95 18.94
C VAL A 622 -5.14 -1.49 20.36
N GLN A 623 -6.27 -1.17 20.98
CA GLN A 623 -6.57 -1.57 22.35
C GLN A 623 -8.05 -1.97 22.44
N PRO A 624 -8.38 -3.27 22.32
CA PRO A 624 -9.76 -3.72 22.41
C PRO A 624 -10.33 -3.32 23.76
N LYS A 625 -11.59 -2.88 23.78
CA LYS A 625 -12.25 -2.40 24.98
C LYS A 625 -13.76 -2.41 24.81
N PRO A 626 -14.52 -2.61 25.90
CA PRO A 626 -15.96 -2.44 25.85
C PRO A 626 -16.30 -0.99 25.50
N PRO A 627 -17.38 -0.76 24.74
CA PRO A 627 -17.76 0.59 24.36
C PRO A 627 -18.13 1.45 25.57
N ALA A 628 -17.84 2.75 25.44
CA ALA A 628 -17.96 3.73 26.51
C ALA A 628 -19.36 3.81 27.12
N GLY A 629 -19.45 4.14 28.42
CA GLY A 629 -20.73 4.51 29.05
C GLY A 629 -21.77 3.38 29.17
N GLY A 630 -21.37 2.13 28.96
CA GLY A 630 -22.27 0.98 29.02
C GLY A 630 -23.09 0.76 27.74
N LEU A 631 -22.64 1.33 26.61
CA LEU A 631 -23.27 1.14 25.30
C LEU A 631 -23.55 -0.34 25.04
N LYS A 632 -24.79 -0.62 24.67
CA LYS A 632 -25.27 -1.93 24.24
C LYS A 632 -25.62 -1.85 22.76
N THR A 633 -25.31 -2.91 22.04
CA THR A 633 -25.68 -3.05 20.64
C THR A 633 -26.84 -4.04 20.56
N LYS A 634 -27.86 -3.70 19.77
CA LYS A 634 -28.97 -4.62 19.48
C LYS A 634 -28.61 -5.58 18.35
N ALA A 635 -27.79 -5.10 17.42
CA ALA A 635 -27.28 -5.86 16.30
C ALA A 635 -26.00 -6.64 16.67
N ARG A 636 -25.74 -7.69 15.88
CA ARG A 636 -24.50 -8.47 15.90
C ARG A 636 -23.68 -8.16 14.65
N PHE A 637 -22.37 -8.43 14.74
CA PHE A 637 -21.50 -8.45 13.57
C PHE A 637 -22.05 -9.40 12.49
N ASN A 638 -21.97 -8.95 11.24
CA ASN A 638 -22.47 -9.61 10.04
C ASN A 638 -23.97 -9.97 10.09
N GLN A 639 -24.77 -9.23 10.87
CA GLN A 639 -26.20 -9.41 10.87
C GLN A 639 -26.80 -8.66 9.68
N MET A 640 -27.52 -9.36 8.82
CA MET A 640 -28.35 -8.75 7.79
C MET A 640 -29.56 -8.05 8.44
N ILE A 641 -29.74 -6.76 8.17
CA ILE A 641 -30.80 -5.93 8.78
C ILE A 641 -31.81 -5.38 7.77
N ALA A 642 -31.48 -5.44 6.48
CA ALA A 642 -32.41 -5.18 5.41
C ALA A 642 -31.99 -5.97 4.18
N ALA A 643 -32.95 -6.47 3.42
CA ALA A 643 -32.71 -7.01 2.09
C ALA A 643 -33.93 -6.84 1.19
N LEU A 644 -33.65 -6.73 -0.11
CA LEU A 644 -34.63 -6.73 -1.18
C LEU A 644 -34.04 -7.50 -2.35
N GLY A 645 -34.66 -8.62 -2.68
CA GLY A 645 -34.31 -9.48 -3.80
C GLY A 645 -35.51 -10.34 -4.21
N PRO A 646 -35.35 -11.24 -5.20
CA PRO A 646 -36.46 -12.00 -5.78
C PRO A 646 -37.23 -12.84 -4.74
N ASP A 647 -36.51 -13.45 -3.79
CA ASP A 647 -37.08 -14.37 -2.80
C ASP A 647 -37.03 -13.81 -1.36
N THR A 648 -36.43 -12.64 -1.16
CA THR A 648 -36.18 -12.07 0.18
C THR A 648 -36.47 -10.58 0.21
N THR A 649 -37.51 -10.18 0.94
CA THR A 649 -37.83 -8.78 1.19
C THR A 649 -38.09 -8.57 2.68
N PHE A 650 -37.23 -7.79 3.33
CA PHE A 650 -37.45 -7.38 4.72
C PHE A 650 -36.78 -6.04 5.00
N ASN A 651 -37.51 -5.15 5.67
CA ASN A 651 -37.02 -3.85 6.16
C ASN A 651 -36.36 -2.94 5.09
N ALA A 652 -36.66 -3.19 3.82
CA ALA A 652 -36.25 -2.39 2.68
C ALA A 652 -37.45 -2.17 1.73
N THR A 653 -37.43 -1.07 0.99
CA THR A 653 -38.35 -0.81 -0.11
C THR A 653 -37.60 -0.33 -1.34
N HIS A 654 -38.18 -0.55 -2.52
CA HIS A 654 -37.68 -0.09 -3.80
C HIS A 654 -38.79 0.67 -4.50
N THR A 655 -38.49 1.89 -4.92
CA THR A 655 -39.39 2.76 -5.67
C THR A 655 -38.66 3.35 -6.87
N SER A 656 -39.40 3.81 -7.87
CA SER A 656 -38.82 4.49 -9.03
C SER A 656 -39.71 5.64 -9.49
N THR A 657 -39.11 6.66 -10.08
CA THR A 657 -39.84 7.74 -10.78
C THR A 657 -40.13 7.41 -12.25
N GLY A 658 -39.61 6.29 -12.74
CA GLY A 658 -39.90 5.72 -14.05
C GLY A 658 -40.10 4.21 -13.94
N SER A 659 -39.60 3.48 -14.93
CA SER A 659 -39.54 2.02 -14.87
C SER A 659 -38.67 1.56 -13.71
N MET A 660 -39.16 0.59 -12.94
CA MET A 660 -38.45 0.04 -11.77
C MET A 660 -37.39 -0.96 -12.24
N SER A 661 -36.15 -0.85 -11.78
CA SER A 661 -35.13 -1.87 -12.07
C SER A 661 -35.45 -3.22 -11.40
N ASP A 662 -34.65 -4.23 -11.71
CA ASP A 662 -34.62 -5.54 -11.06
C ASP A 662 -33.43 -5.67 -10.10
N GLY A 663 -32.84 -4.54 -9.69
CA GLY A 663 -31.73 -4.52 -8.75
C GLY A 663 -32.11 -4.98 -7.36
N GLN A 664 -31.09 -5.35 -6.59
CA GLN A 664 -31.23 -5.90 -5.25
C GLN A 664 -30.50 -5.03 -4.23
N LEU A 665 -30.88 -5.19 -2.97
CA LEU A 665 -30.24 -4.54 -1.84
C LEU A 665 -29.97 -5.58 -0.77
N GLU A 666 -28.77 -5.58 -0.21
CA GLU A 666 -28.46 -6.27 1.04
C GLU A 666 -27.75 -5.32 1.98
N VAL A 667 -28.11 -5.34 3.27
CA VAL A 667 -27.51 -4.47 4.28
C VAL A 667 -27.10 -5.28 5.49
N PHE A 668 -25.79 -5.29 5.77
CA PHE A 668 -25.19 -5.99 6.90
C PHE A 668 -24.62 -5.01 7.92
N VAL A 669 -24.72 -5.37 9.20
CA VAL A 669 -24.05 -4.63 10.28
C VAL A 669 -22.63 -5.16 10.46
N ILE A 670 -21.64 -4.30 10.22
CA ILE A 670 -20.21 -4.59 10.40
C ILE A 670 -19.68 -3.99 11.70
N ASP A 671 -20.06 -2.76 12.04
CA ASP A 671 -19.82 -2.20 13.38
C ASP A 671 -21.16 -1.88 14.06
N PRO A 672 -21.65 -2.77 14.94
CA PRO A 672 -22.90 -2.56 15.67
C PRO A 672 -22.90 -1.32 16.57
N SER A 673 -21.73 -0.78 16.94
CA SER A 673 -21.63 0.40 17.82
C SER A 673 -21.89 1.72 17.10
N GLN A 674 -21.82 1.73 15.76
CA GLN A 674 -22.00 2.93 14.93
C GLN A 674 -23.42 3.07 14.35
N ILE A 675 -24.27 2.07 14.54
CA ILE A 675 -25.62 2.06 13.96
C ILE A 675 -26.48 3.17 14.57
N THR A 676 -26.99 4.05 13.70
CA THR A 676 -27.59 5.34 14.08
C THR A 676 -29.08 5.28 14.41
N GLY A 677 -29.80 4.23 14.01
CA GLY A 677 -31.26 4.12 14.17
C GLY A 677 -32.04 5.01 13.20
N LYS A 678 -31.38 5.52 12.15
CA LYS A 678 -31.95 6.39 11.12
C LYS A 678 -32.43 5.60 9.91
N GLU A 679 -33.19 6.28 9.07
CA GLU A 679 -33.54 5.83 7.73
C GLU A 679 -32.41 6.21 6.75
N TYR A 680 -32.17 5.32 5.79
CA TYR A 680 -31.19 5.50 4.73
C TYR A 680 -31.82 5.27 3.37
N ARG A 681 -31.20 5.85 2.35
CA ARG A 681 -31.52 5.58 0.95
C ARG A 681 -30.29 5.31 0.10
N VAL A 682 -30.44 4.41 -0.86
CA VAL A 682 -29.50 4.20 -1.96
C VAL A 682 -30.06 4.87 -3.20
N VAL A 683 -29.26 5.76 -3.78
CA VAL A 683 -29.60 6.52 -5.00
C VAL A 683 -28.54 6.27 -6.07
N PHE A 684 -28.94 6.37 -7.34
CA PHE A 684 -28.04 6.16 -8.48
C PHE A 684 -27.86 7.45 -9.27
N GLU A 685 -26.65 7.64 -9.80
CA GLU A 685 -26.29 8.76 -10.67
C GLU A 685 -25.44 8.23 -11.84
N ASN A 686 -25.44 8.94 -12.97
CA ASN A 686 -24.54 8.63 -14.08
C ASN A 686 -23.33 9.56 -14.02
N VAL A 687 -22.14 8.98 -13.91
CA VAL A 687 -20.86 9.68 -13.99
C VAL A 687 -20.16 9.20 -15.26
N GLY A 688 -20.11 10.06 -16.28
CA GLY A 688 -19.68 9.63 -17.62
C GLY A 688 -20.65 8.60 -18.21
N SER A 689 -20.14 7.44 -18.62
CA SER A 689 -20.93 6.30 -19.13
C SER A 689 -21.30 5.27 -18.06
N GLN A 690 -20.90 5.47 -16.80
CA GLN A 690 -21.10 4.50 -15.73
C GLN A 690 -22.19 4.95 -14.75
N THR A 691 -23.09 4.03 -14.40
CA THR A 691 -24.05 4.23 -13.31
C THR A 691 -23.37 3.88 -11.98
N VAL A 692 -23.30 4.85 -11.09
CA VAL A 692 -22.77 4.72 -9.72
C VAL A 692 -23.90 4.82 -8.71
N TRP A 693 -23.66 4.34 -7.49
CA TRP A 693 -24.60 4.49 -6.38
C TRP A 693 -23.99 5.25 -5.20
N HIS A 694 -24.88 5.81 -4.37
CA HIS A 694 -24.55 6.57 -3.18
C HIS A 694 -25.42 6.08 -2.01
N LEU A 695 -24.88 6.14 -0.80
CA LEU A 695 -25.65 5.94 0.43
C LEU A 695 -25.90 7.29 1.09
N GLU A 696 -27.16 7.56 1.42
CA GLU A 696 -27.55 8.79 2.10
C GLU A 696 -28.35 8.47 3.36
N ARG A 697 -27.96 9.10 4.47
CA ARG A 697 -28.71 9.08 5.72
C ARG A 697 -29.74 10.20 5.73
N ILE A 698 -30.97 9.90 6.10
CA ILE A 698 -32.06 10.87 6.17
C ILE A 698 -32.04 11.57 7.53
N GLU A 699 -31.87 12.89 7.53
CA GLU A 699 -31.97 13.74 8.72
C GLU A 699 -33.14 14.74 8.60
N PRO A 700 -33.63 15.31 9.72
CA PRO A 700 -34.66 16.34 9.68
C PRO A 700 -34.29 17.58 8.84
N ALA A 701 -32.99 17.87 8.72
CA ALA A 701 -32.48 19.01 7.94
C ALA A 701 -32.25 18.69 6.46
N GLY A 702 -32.36 17.42 6.05
CA GLY A 702 -32.07 16.96 4.69
C GLY A 702 -31.27 15.65 4.66
N ALA A 703 -31.14 15.06 3.48
CA ALA A 703 -30.30 13.86 3.30
C ALA A 703 -28.81 14.22 3.36
N VAL A 704 -28.03 13.40 4.04
CA VAL A 704 -26.56 13.52 4.16
C VAL A 704 -25.92 12.34 3.44
N ARG A 705 -25.05 12.63 2.46
CA ARG A 705 -24.32 11.60 1.71
C ARG A 705 -23.18 11.06 2.58
N VAL A 706 -23.29 9.79 2.97
CA VAL A 706 -22.32 9.10 3.84
C VAL A 706 -21.39 8.16 3.04
N LEU A 707 -21.80 7.78 1.83
CA LEU A 707 -20.96 7.07 0.86
C LEU A 707 -21.31 7.57 -0.55
N ALA A 708 -20.31 7.74 -1.42
CA ALA A 708 -20.52 8.32 -2.75
C ALA A 708 -19.74 7.58 -3.84
N ASN A 709 -20.21 7.70 -5.09
CA ASN A 709 -19.51 7.25 -6.31
C ASN A 709 -19.12 5.77 -6.29
N GLN A 710 -19.97 4.94 -5.70
CA GLN A 710 -19.71 3.50 -5.63
C GLN A 710 -20.03 2.86 -6.99
N THR A 711 -19.06 2.17 -7.55
CA THR A 711 -19.16 1.53 -8.88
C THR A 711 -19.56 0.06 -8.81
N ASN A 712 -19.21 -0.62 -7.71
CA ASN A 712 -19.46 -2.04 -7.54
C ASN A 712 -20.96 -2.33 -7.37
N GLN A 713 -21.48 -3.20 -8.23
CA GLN A 713 -22.85 -3.70 -8.20
C GLN A 713 -22.90 -5.23 -8.40
N ALA A 714 -21.79 -5.93 -8.22
CA ALA A 714 -21.68 -7.36 -8.51
C ALA A 714 -22.24 -8.27 -7.39
N GLY A 715 -22.42 -7.73 -6.18
CA GLY A 715 -22.86 -8.52 -5.02
C GLY A 715 -21.75 -9.33 -4.35
N ASP A 716 -20.49 -9.11 -4.72
CA ASP A 716 -19.31 -9.69 -4.05
C ASP A 716 -19.03 -9.04 -2.67
N GLU A 717 -17.83 -9.26 -2.11
CA GLU A 717 -17.42 -8.67 -0.82
C GLU A 717 -16.70 -7.31 -0.95
N SER A 718 -16.52 -6.79 -2.17
CA SER A 718 -15.78 -5.57 -2.47
C SER A 718 -16.63 -4.31 -2.28
N TYR A 719 -17.28 -4.20 -1.11
CA TYR A 719 -18.11 -3.06 -0.71
C TYR A 719 -17.44 -2.28 0.44
N ILE A 720 -17.74 -0.98 0.54
CA ILE A 720 -17.19 -0.10 1.59
C ILE A 720 -18.13 -0.04 2.79
N VAL A 721 -17.56 -0.09 3.99
CA VAL A 721 -18.31 0.08 5.25
C VAL A 721 -18.52 1.57 5.53
N ALA A 722 -19.77 1.98 5.71
CA ALA A 722 -20.14 3.35 6.08
C ALA A 722 -21.07 3.33 7.30
N GLU A 723 -20.71 4.08 8.35
CA GLU A 723 -21.49 4.17 9.61
C GLU A 723 -21.84 2.80 10.23
N GLY A 724 -20.88 1.86 10.14
CA GLY A 724 -21.02 0.49 10.63
C GLY A 724 -21.86 -0.42 9.73
N LEU A 725 -22.29 0.04 8.55
CA LEU A 725 -23.08 -0.72 7.59
C LEU A 725 -22.24 -1.12 6.37
N LEU A 726 -22.34 -2.38 5.95
CA LEU A 726 -21.98 -2.81 4.61
C LEU A 726 -23.26 -2.84 3.77
N VAL A 727 -23.42 -1.85 2.90
CA VAL A 727 -24.58 -1.75 2.00
C VAL A 727 -24.17 -2.27 0.64
N LYS A 728 -24.79 -3.36 0.19
CA LYS A 728 -24.62 -3.92 -1.14
C LYS A 728 -25.79 -3.50 -2.01
N ALA A 729 -25.58 -2.49 -2.85
CA ALA A 729 -26.45 -2.22 -3.99
C ALA A 729 -26.03 -3.14 -5.12
N ILE A 730 -26.90 -4.04 -5.54
CA ILE A 730 -26.56 -5.14 -6.45
C ILE A 730 -27.36 -4.95 -7.74
N GLY A 731 -26.69 -5.11 -8.88
CA GLY A 731 -27.33 -5.14 -10.19
C GLY A 731 -28.17 -6.41 -10.33
N PRO A 732 -29.17 -6.42 -11.23
CA PRO A 732 -29.89 -7.65 -11.51
C PRO A 732 -28.94 -8.71 -12.10
N PRO A 733 -29.23 -10.01 -11.92
CA PRO A 733 -28.54 -11.03 -12.68
C PRO A 733 -28.78 -10.83 -14.18
N ASN A 734 -27.80 -11.25 -14.98
CA ASN A 734 -27.95 -11.31 -16.43
C ASN A 734 -28.88 -12.47 -16.81
N ASP A 735 -30.16 -12.17 -17.05
CA ASP A 735 -31.16 -13.19 -17.33
C ASP A 735 -32.35 -12.65 -18.16
N PHE A 736 -33.13 -13.57 -18.72
CA PHE A 736 -34.48 -13.27 -19.21
C PHE A 736 -35.50 -13.47 -18.08
N LYS A 737 -36.59 -12.72 -18.10
CA LYS A 737 -37.67 -12.82 -17.12
C LYS A 737 -38.87 -13.60 -17.64
N ARG A 738 -39.19 -13.44 -18.93
CA ARG A 738 -40.32 -14.13 -19.57
C ARG A 738 -40.27 -14.09 -21.09
N PHE A 739 -40.96 -15.05 -21.70
CA PHE A 739 -41.23 -15.13 -23.13
C PHE A 739 -42.75 -15.22 -23.32
N LEU A 740 -43.33 -14.29 -24.07
CA LEU A 740 -44.78 -14.12 -24.21
C LEU A 740 -45.20 -14.08 -25.67
N CYS A 741 -46.42 -14.50 -25.95
CA CYS A 741 -47.17 -14.15 -27.15
C CYS A 741 -48.24 -13.13 -26.76
N VAL A 742 -48.05 -11.87 -27.19
CA VAL A 742 -48.87 -10.73 -26.77
C VAL A 742 -49.95 -10.35 -27.78
N ALA A 743 -49.87 -10.86 -29.01
CA ALA A 743 -50.86 -10.68 -30.06
C ALA A 743 -50.84 -11.87 -31.05
N ASN A 744 -51.94 -12.05 -31.78
CA ASN A 744 -52.08 -12.99 -32.90
C ASN A 744 -52.93 -12.37 -34.03
N GLY A 745 -53.35 -13.17 -35.01
CA GLY A 745 -54.12 -12.69 -36.17
C GLY A 745 -55.49 -12.09 -35.84
N ALA A 746 -56.02 -12.31 -34.64
CA ALA A 746 -57.24 -11.67 -34.14
C ALA A 746 -56.98 -10.35 -33.37
N GLY A 747 -55.72 -10.00 -33.10
CA GLY A 747 -55.32 -8.81 -32.35
C GLY A 747 -54.58 -9.15 -31.05
N ALA A 748 -54.61 -8.23 -30.09
CA ALA A 748 -53.94 -8.40 -28.80
C ALA A 748 -54.53 -9.56 -27.99
N ILE A 749 -53.66 -10.31 -27.31
CA ILE A 749 -54.03 -11.38 -26.38
C ILE A 749 -53.92 -10.81 -24.95
N ASP A 750 -55.05 -10.77 -24.23
CA ASP A 750 -55.13 -10.23 -22.86
C ASP A 750 -55.88 -11.21 -21.93
N PRO A 751 -55.22 -11.74 -20.87
CA PRO A 751 -53.80 -11.57 -20.56
C PRO A 751 -52.90 -12.25 -21.63
N PRO A 752 -51.67 -11.75 -21.86
CA PRO A 752 -50.72 -12.42 -22.75
C PRO A 752 -50.47 -13.86 -22.33
N VAL A 753 -50.24 -14.73 -23.31
CA VAL A 753 -49.96 -16.16 -23.08
C VAL A 753 -48.48 -16.45 -23.30
N MET A 754 -48.01 -17.65 -22.91
CA MET A 754 -46.60 -18.00 -23.07
C MET A 754 -46.16 -18.02 -24.54
N GLY A 755 -44.93 -17.54 -24.77
CA GLY A 755 -44.26 -17.50 -26.07
C GLY A 755 -43.03 -18.40 -26.16
N ALA A 756 -42.76 -19.19 -25.11
CA ALA A 756 -41.81 -20.30 -25.05
C ALA A 756 -42.45 -21.45 -24.25
N PHE A 757 -41.92 -22.67 -24.35
CA PHE A 757 -42.41 -23.79 -23.56
C PHE A 757 -41.31 -24.82 -23.29
N ALA A 758 -41.53 -25.56 -22.20
CA ALA A 758 -40.61 -26.45 -21.52
C ALA A 758 -41.39 -27.32 -20.50
N PHE A 759 -41.62 -28.61 -20.80
CA PHE A 759 -42.12 -29.56 -19.81
C PHE A 759 -41.29 -29.47 -18.52
N ASN A 760 -41.93 -29.60 -17.35
CA ASN A 760 -41.49 -29.18 -16.00
C ASN A 760 -40.00 -29.34 -15.59
N SER A 761 -39.15 -30.05 -16.33
CA SER A 761 -37.70 -30.19 -16.16
C SER A 761 -36.81 -29.17 -16.91
N SER A 762 -37.34 -28.37 -17.85
CA SER A 762 -36.51 -27.58 -18.79
C SER A 762 -36.26 -26.09 -18.42
N GLY A 763 -37.03 -25.50 -17.50
CA GLY A 763 -36.57 -24.33 -16.72
C GLY A 763 -36.67 -22.91 -17.30
N PHE A 764 -37.52 -22.60 -18.28
CA PHE A 764 -37.71 -21.21 -18.75
C PHE A 764 -38.33 -20.29 -17.66
N PRO A 765 -37.94 -19.00 -17.60
CA PRO A 765 -38.30 -18.11 -16.49
C PRO A 765 -39.73 -17.55 -16.58
N THR A 766 -40.34 -17.34 -15.41
CA THR A 766 -41.67 -16.72 -15.22
C THR A 766 -41.65 -15.65 -14.10
N SER A 767 -40.53 -14.92 -13.97
CA SER A 767 -40.18 -14.06 -12.82
C SER A 767 -40.63 -12.60 -12.96
N ASP A 768 -41.55 -12.30 -13.87
CA ASP A 768 -42.04 -10.95 -14.17
C ASP A 768 -43.29 -10.52 -13.38
N GLY A 769 -43.82 -11.40 -12.52
CA GLY A 769 -44.98 -11.13 -11.67
C GLY A 769 -46.34 -11.19 -12.39
N LEU A 770 -46.39 -11.58 -13.67
CA LEU A 770 -47.64 -11.87 -14.37
C LEU A 770 -48.22 -13.23 -13.93
N PRO A 771 -49.56 -13.42 -13.98
CA PRO A 771 -50.21 -14.68 -13.57
C PRO A 771 -49.55 -15.93 -14.18
N VAL A 772 -49.42 -16.96 -13.36
CA VAL A 772 -48.89 -18.27 -13.74
C VAL A 772 -50.09 -19.21 -13.87
N GLU A 773 -50.49 -19.57 -15.09
CA GLU A 773 -51.56 -20.56 -15.32
C GLU A 773 -51.09 -21.99 -14.99
N ASP A 774 -52.04 -22.89 -14.71
CA ASP A 774 -51.73 -24.32 -14.49
C ASP A 774 -51.04 -24.92 -15.73
N ASN A 775 -49.86 -25.53 -15.56
CA ASN A 775 -48.99 -26.03 -16.63
C ASN A 775 -48.36 -24.94 -17.51
N VAL A 776 -48.13 -23.72 -16.98
CA VAL A 776 -47.57 -22.57 -17.73
C VAL A 776 -46.30 -22.89 -18.50
N ASN A 777 -45.42 -23.74 -17.98
CA ASN A 777 -44.20 -24.11 -18.68
C ASN A 777 -44.43 -25.27 -19.66
N ASP A 778 -45.48 -26.05 -19.51
CA ASP A 778 -45.63 -27.34 -20.21
C ASP A 778 -45.85 -27.18 -21.74
N ARG A 779 -46.65 -26.19 -22.17
CA ARG A 779 -46.93 -25.91 -23.60
C ARG A 779 -47.71 -24.60 -23.83
N PRO A 780 -47.63 -24.00 -25.03
CA PRO A 780 -48.48 -22.87 -25.37
C PRO A 780 -49.97 -23.26 -25.44
N PRO A 781 -50.89 -22.38 -25.03
CA PRO A 781 -52.31 -22.70 -25.00
C PRO A 781 -52.94 -22.68 -26.40
N ALA A 782 -54.10 -23.32 -26.53
CA ALA A 782 -54.79 -23.49 -27.82
C ALA A 782 -55.23 -22.17 -28.48
N ASN A 783 -55.38 -21.10 -27.70
CA ASN A 783 -55.79 -19.77 -28.15
C ASN A 783 -54.59 -18.86 -28.46
N GLN A 784 -53.35 -19.36 -28.42
CA GLN A 784 -52.17 -18.55 -28.77
C GLN A 784 -52.23 -18.06 -30.23
N GLN A 785 -52.80 -18.86 -31.13
CA GLN A 785 -53.03 -18.53 -32.54
C GLN A 785 -54.52 -18.65 -32.87
N VAL A 786 -54.97 -17.96 -33.94
CA VAL A 786 -56.28 -18.22 -34.56
C VAL A 786 -56.23 -19.51 -35.37
N GLY A 787 -55.10 -19.79 -36.02
CA GLY A 787 -54.76 -21.09 -36.59
C GLY A 787 -54.55 -22.20 -35.55
N GLY A 788 -54.29 -23.42 -36.01
CA GLY A 788 -54.15 -24.59 -35.13
C GLY A 788 -52.80 -24.74 -34.42
N GLY A 789 -51.81 -23.91 -34.76
CA GLY A 789 -50.44 -24.03 -34.25
C GLY A 789 -50.24 -23.46 -32.86
N ARG A 790 -49.16 -23.92 -32.22
CA ARG A 790 -48.78 -23.55 -30.85
C ARG A 790 -47.28 -23.38 -30.80
N TRP A 791 -46.82 -22.15 -30.84
CA TRP A 791 -45.45 -21.78 -31.10
C TRP A 791 -44.69 -21.43 -29.82
N GLY A 792 -43.43 -21.85 -29.74
CA GLY A 792 -42.52 -21.46 -28.67
C GLY A 792 -41.17 -21.05 -29.21
N ILE A 793 -40.58 -20.02 -28.61
CA ILE A 793 -39.20 -19.63 -28.79
C ILE A 793 -38.30 -20.68 -28.13
N HIS A 794 -37.33 -21.19 -28.89
CA HIS A 794 -36.28 -22.07 -28.39
C HIS A 794 -34.93 -21.76 -29.09
N THR A 795 -33.88 -22.52 -28.79
CA THR A 795 -32.64 -22.55 -29.58
C THR A 795 -32.61 -23.77 -30.47
N GLY A 796 -31.98 -23.66 -31.65
CA GLY A 796 -31.89 -24.76 -32.61
C GLY A 796 -31.30 -26.04 -32.00
N ASP A 797 -32.03 -27.13 -32.17
CA ASP A 797 -31.77 -28.39 -31.48
C ASP A 797 -30.69 -29.25 -32.14
N ASN A 798 -30.22 -30.26 -31.42
CA ASN A 798 -29.42 -31.37 -31.92
C ASN A 798 -29.91 -32.72 -31.33
N GLY A 799 -31.16 -32.78 -30.87
CA GLY A 799 -31.77 -33.91 -30.18
C GLY A 799 -31.62 -33.89 -28.66
N THR A 800 -31.03 -32.84 -28.06
CA THR A 800 -30.78 -32.76 -26.61
C THR A 800 -30.90 -31.35 -26.01
N ARG A 801 -31.12 -30.30 -26.81
CA ARG A 801 -31.08 -28.89 -26.39
C ARG A 801 -32.46 -28.36 -26.07
N SER A 802 -33.17 -29.04 -25.18
CA SER A 802 -34.51 -28.65 -24.72
C SER A 802 -34.54 -27.84 -23.43
N SER A 803 -33.39 -27.47 -22.85
CA SER A 803 -33.30 -26.74 -21.58
C SER A 803 -33.06 -25.24 -21.77
N TYR A 804 -33.44 -24.46 -20.76
CA TYR A 804 -33.13 -23.03 -20.68
C TYR A 804 -31.63 -22.77 -20.59
N GLU A 805 -30.87 -23.63 -19.92
CA GLU A 805 -29.40 -23.56 -19.89
C GLU A 805 -28.80 -23.67 -21.30
N ALA A 806 -29.29 -24.62 -22.11
CA ALA A 806 -28.89 -24.75 -23.51
C ALA A 806 -29.30 -23.52 -24.32
N PHE A 807 -30.50 -22.96 -24.06
CA PHE A 807 -30.95 -21.72 -24.67
C PHE A 807 -30.01 -20.54 -24.36
N ILE A 808 -29.64 -20.33 -23.09
CA ILE A 808 -28.70 -19.27 -22.69
C ILE A 808 -27.34 -19.46 -23.35
N SER A 809 -26.71 -20.63 -23.18
CA SER A 809 -25.38 -20.91 -23.76
C SER A 809 -25.33 -20.61 -25.26
N ARG A 810 -26.37 -21.01 -26.00
CA ARG A 810 -26.42 -20.88 -27.46
C ARG A 810 -26.77 -19.48 -27.93
N THR A 811 -27.76 -18.86 -27.27
CA THR A 811 -28.38 -17.61 -27.71
C THR A 811 -27.58 -16.39 -27.28
N THR A 812 -26.98 -16.42 -26.08
CA THR A 812 -26.18 -15.31 -25.56
C THR A 812 -24.68 -15.52 -25.72
N ARG A 813 -24.25 -16.62 -26.37
CA ARG A 813 -22.83 -17.02 -26.54
C ARG A 813 -22.15 -17.20 -25.18
N ASP A 814 -22.71 -18.08 -24.36
CA ASP A 814 -22.26 -18.33 -22.99
C ASP A 814 -22.18 -17.03 -22.15
N GLY A 815 -23.10 -16.09 -22.42
CA GLY A 815 -23.21 -14.81 -21.74
C GLY A 815 -22.46 -13.64 -22.36
N ALA A 816 -21.64 -13.83 -23.38
CA ALA A 816 -20.85 -12.76 -24.01
C ALA A 816 -21.72 -11.62 -24.61
N ASN A 817 -22.98 -11.90 -24.96
CA ASN A 817 -23.89 -10.92 -25.56
C ASN A 817 -24.79 -10.18 -24.54
N TRP A 818 -24.72 -10.46 -23.24
CA TRP A 818 -25.64 -9.86 -22.26
C TRP A 818 -25.64 -8.34 -22.25
N GLY A 819 -24.49 -7.69 -22.45
CA GLY A 819 -24.41 -6.22 -22.51
C GLY A 819 -25.13 -5.59 -23.71
N ARG A 820 -25.54 -6.38 -24.71
CA ARG A 820 -26.41 -5.95 -25.81
C ARG A 820 -27.87 -6.31 -25.58
N VAL A 821 -28.13 -7.39 -24.84
CA VAL A 821 -29.48 -7.88 -24.51
C VAL A 821 -30.11 -6.99 -23.43
N ILE A 822 -29.44 -6.83 -22.29
CA ILE A 822 -29.91 -6.07 -21.13
C ILE A 822 -29.53 -4.59 -21.28
N PRO A 823 -30.41 -3.64 -20.93
CA PRO A 823 -31.70 -3.83 -20.24
C PRO A 823 -32.92 -3.87 -21.17
N PHE A 824 -32.77 -4.20 -22.46
CA PHE A 824 -33.82 -4.05 -23.46
C PHE A 824 -34.75 -5.27 -23.54
N ASP A 825 -36.01 -5.04 -23.90
CA ASP A 825 -36.92 -6.11 -24.30
C ASP A 825 -36.91 -6.28 -25.82
N TYR A 826 -37.45 -7.39 -26.32
CA TYR A 826 -37.40 -7.72 -27.75
C TYR A 826 -38.72 -8.24 -28.26
N GLU A 827 -39.01 -8.01 -29.55
CA GLU A 827 -40.21 -8.52 -30.20
C GLU A 827 -39.93 -9.15 -31.57
N ILE A 828 -40.59 -10.28 -31.84
CA ILE A 828 -40.76 -10.84 -33.18
C ILE A 828 -42.18 -10.49 -33.62
N ARG A 829 -42.32 -9.62 -34.62
CA ARG A 829 -43.62 -9.16 -35.13
C ARG A 829 -43.88 -9.78 -36.50
N PHE A 830 -44.86 -10.68 -36.61
CA PHE A 830 -45.28 -11.26 -37.89
C PHE A 830 -46.16 -10.26 -38.65
N THR A 831 -45.66 -9.74 -39.76
CA THR A 831 -46.34 -8.70 -40.54
C THR A 831 -46.48 -9.14 -42.00
N ALA A 832 -47.43 -8.53 -42.73
CA ALA A 832 -47.56 -8.81 -44.16
C ALA A 832 -46.37 -8.30 -44.98
N ALA A 833 -45.63 -7.31 -44.46
CA ALA A 833 -44.44 -6.76 -45.09
C ALA A 833 -43.20 -7.64 -44.84
N GLY A 834 -43.08 -8.20 -43.64
CA GLY A 834 -41.94 -9.02 -43.25
C GLY A 834 -40.63 -8.23 -43.25
N SER A 835 -39.53 -8.94 -43.45
CA SER A 835 -38.19 -8.36 -43.56
C SER A 835 -37.36 -9.03 -44.66
N VAL A 836 -36.56 -8.24 -45.35
CA VAL A 836 -35.36 -8.73 -46.03
C VAL A 836 -34.37 -9.24 -44.98
N ALA A 837 -33.96 -10.49 -45.10
CA ALA A 837 -32.97 -11.15 -44.24
C ALA A 837 -31.75 -11.62 -45.05
N LEU A 838 -30.59 -11.66 -44.40
CA LEU A 838 -29.38 -12.22 -45.00
C LEU A 838 -29.32 -13.71 -44.73
N TYR A 839 -28.93 -14.49 -45.74
CA TYR A 839 -29.08 -15.94 -45.77
C TYR A 839 -27.86 -16.58 -46.45
N PRO A 840 -26.99 -17.32 -45.74
CA PRO A 840 -25.90 -18.04 -46.38
C PRO A 840 -26.44 -19.24 -47.14
N LEU A 841 -25.88 -19.51 -48.32
CA LEU A 841 -26.27 -20.65 -49.15
C LEU A 841 -25.70 -22.00 -48.69
N ASP A 842 -24.85 -22.01 -47.66
CA ASP A 842 -24.34 -23.21 -47.03
C ASP A 842 -24.24 -23.04 -45.51
N PHE A 843 -24.32 -24.16 -44.79
CA PHE A 843 -24.16 -24.20 -43.32
C PHE A 843 -22.70 -23.92 -42.88
N SER A 844 -21.78 -23.69 -43.82
CA SER A 844 -20.34 -23.54 -43.54
C SER A 844 -19.92 -22.12 -43.13
N GLY A 845 -20.83 -21.14 -43.24
CA GLY A 845 -20.56 -19.74 -42.90
C GLY A 845 -19.63 -19.03 -43.91
N ALA A 846 -19.57 -19.54 -45.15
CA ALA A 846 -18.77 -18.93 -46.21
C ALA A 846 -19.46 -17.69 -46.83
N ALA A 847 -18.69 -16.84 -47.50
CA ALA A 847 -19.08 -15.52 -48.02
C ALA A 847 -20.19 -15.50 -49.10
N ASN A 848 -20.83 -16.62 -49.41
CA ASN A 848 -21.87 -16.74 -50.43
C ASN A 848 -23.27 -16.53 -49.82
N HIS A 849 -23.62 -15.27 -49.57
CA HIS A 849 -24.92 -14.89 -49.04
C HIS A 849 -25.92 -14.57 -50.17
N VAL A 850 -27.19 -14.91 -49.96
CA VAL A 850 -28.37 -14.40 -50.66
C VAL A 850 -29.22 -13.58 -49.71
N THR A 851 -30.19 -12.84 -50.25
CA THR A 851 -31.24 -12.19 -49.47
C THR A 851 -32.56 -12.90 -49.68
N ILE A 852 -33.27 -13.21 -48.60
CA ILE A 852 -34.62 -13.77 -48.65
C ILE A 852 -35.64 -12.82 -48.01
N GLN A 853 -36.92 -13.06 -48.26
CA GLN A 853 -38.00 -12.42 -47.50
C GLN A 853 -38.45 -13.36 -46.38
N VAL A 854 -38.47 -12.86 -45.15
CA VAL A 854 -39.01 -13.55 -43.98
C VAL A 854 -40.32 -12.89 -43.54
N PRO A 855 -41.31 -13.61 -42.99
CA PRO A 855 -42.64 -13.06 -42.68
C PRO A 855 -42.71 -12.28 -41.37
N PHE A 856 -41.58 -11.91 -40.79
CA PHE A 856 -41.50 -11.24 -39.51
C PHE A 856 -40.49 -10.10 -39.50
N GLU A 857 -40.61 -9.26 -38.47
CA GLU A 857 -39.71 -8.17 -38.14
C GLU A 857 -39.14 -8.42 -36.75
N LEU A 858 -37.86 -8.13 -36.57
CA LEU A 858 -37.18 -8.18 -35.29
C LEU A 858 -37.05 -6.77 -34.74
N TRP A 859 -37.40 -6.58 -33.48
CA TRP A 859 -37.37 -5.28 -32.82
C TRP A 859 -36.69 -5.39 -31.47
N ARG A 860 -35.70 -4.52 -31.22
CA ARG A 860 -35.27 -4.19 -29.86
C ARG A 860 -36.15 -3.05 -29.38
N ILE A 861 -36.91 -3.30 -28.33
CA ILE A 861 -37.78 -2.31 -27.72
C ILE A 861 -37.15 -1.84 -26.40
N GLY A 862 -37.68 -0.76 -25.83
CA GLY A 862 -37.26 -0.28 -24.51
C GLY A 862 -37.68 -1.25 -23.39
N ASP A 863 -38.18 -0.69 -22.30
CA ASP A 863 -38.86 -1.49 -21.28
C ASP A 863 -40.32 -1.69 -21.68
N SER A 864 -40.74 -2.93 -21.89
CA SER A 864 -42.10 -3.26 -22.33
C SER A 864 -43.21 -2.94 -21.32
N ARG A 865 -42.85 -2.63 -20.06
CA ARG A 865 -43.77 -2.03 -19.08
C ARG A 865 -44.18 -0.61 -19.46
N ASN A 866 -43.38 0.06 -20.29
CA ASN A 866 -43.70 1.29 -20.97
C ASN A 866 -44.20 0.97 -22.39
N THR A 867 -45.42 1.39 -22.73
CA THR A 867 -45.99 1.16 -24.07
C THR A 867 -45.50 2.15 -25.12
N ASN A 868 -44.55 3.02 -24.76
CA ASN A 868 -43.89 3.90 -25.70
C ASN A 868 -43.09 3.09 -26.72
N THR A 869 -43.25 3.44 -28.00
CA THR A 869 -42.56 2.81 -29.13
C THR A 869 -41.58 3.78 -29.81
N SER A 870 -41.42 4.99 -29.28
CA SER A 870 -40.57 6.02 -29.89
C SER A 870 -39.07 5.70 -29.81
N ASP A 871 -38.69 4.75 -28.97
CA ASP A 871 -37.34 4.27 -28.71
C ASP A 871 -37.06 2.88 -29.31
N ASP A 872 -38.06 2.26 -29.93
CA ASP A 872 -37.93 0.96 -30.61
C ASP A 872 -36.94 1.06 -31.78
N VAL A 873 -36.05 0.06 -31.92
CA VAL A 873 -35.10 -0.05 -33.02
C VAL A 873 -35.36 -1.34 -33.80
N ARG A 874 -35.61 -1.20 -35.10
CA ARG A 874 -35.75 -2.36 -36.00
C ARG A 874 -34.40 -3.02 -36.23
N MET A 875 -34.35 -4.33 -36.03
CA MET A 875 -33.14 -5.14 -36.15
C MET A 875 -33.06 -5.86 -37.50
N ILE A 876 -31.87 -6.36 -37.81
CA ILE A 876 -31.56 -7.09 -39.04
C ILE A 876 -31.68 -8.59 -38.76
N PRO A 877 -32.57 -9.33 -39.45
CA PRO A 877 -32.61 -10.78 -39.34
C PRO A 877 -31.48 -11.41 -40.17
N TYR A 878 -30.73 -12.29 -39.54
CA TYR A 878 -29.80 -13.20 -40.21
C TYR A 878 -30.29 -14.64 -40.00
N ILE A 879 -30.46 -15.38 -41.10
CA ILE A 879 -31.10 -16.70 -41.07
C ILE A 879 -30.07 -17.74 -41.49
N ILE A 880 -29.96 -18.83 -40.72
CA ILE A 880 -29.22 -20.02 -41.17
C ILE A 880 -30.23 -21.06 -41.63
N ASP A 881 -30.11 -21.43 -42.90
CA ASP A 881 -30.82 -22.55 -43.50
C ASP A 881 -30.32 -23.87 -42.93
N ASN A 882 -31.14 -24.50 -42.09
CA ASN A 882 -30.72 -25.76 -41.47
C ASN A 882 -31.01 -26.97 -42.36
N ASN A 883 -31.88 -26.83 -43.38
CA ASN A 883 -32.32 -27.92 -44.25
C ASN A 883 -31.85 -27.77 -45.71
N GLU A 884 -31.14 -26.68 -46.01
CA GLU A 884 -30.56 -26.33 -47.30
C GLU A 884 -31.60 -26.20 -48.43
N ASN A 885 -32.85 -25.82 -48.11
CA ASN A 885 -33.95 -25.72 -49.09
C ASN A 885 -34.09 -24.34 -49.75
N GLY A 886 -33.37 -23.32 -49.27
CA GLY A 886 -33.37 -21.96 -49.82
C GLY A 886 -34.56 -21.08 -49.45
N ALA A 887 -35.34 -21.43 -48.42
CA ALA A 887 -36.45 -20.65 -47.88
C ALA A 887 -36.41 -20.63 -46.34
N PHE A 888 -36.95 -19.57 -45.72
CA PHE A 888 -37.25 -19.62 -44.29
C PHE A 888 -38.56 -20.38 -44.08
N ASP A 889 -38.48 -21.59 -43.56
CA ASP A 889 -39.64 -22.42 -43.25
C ASP A 889 -39.38 -23.37 -42.06
N LEU A 890 -40.08 -24.51 -42.02
CA LEU A 890 -39.84 -25.55 -41.04
C LEU A 890 -38.71 -26.45 -41.55
N SER A 891 -37.63 -26.51 -40.77
CA SER A 891 -36.38 -27.18 -41.15
C SER A 891 -36.51 -28.71 -41.31
N GLY A 892 -37.62 -29.31 -40.87
CA GLY A 892 -37.77 -30.76 -40.82
C GLY A 892 -36.96 -31.42 -39.70
N VAL A 893 -36.37 -30.63 -38.81
CA VAL A 893 -35.85 -31.09 -37.53
C VAL A 893 -36.98 -31.15 -36.52
N ASP A 894 -37.03 -32.27 -35.79
CA ASP A 894 -37.86 -32.43 -34.61
C ASP A 894 -37.13 -31.89 -33.40
N HIS A 895 -37.73 -30.93 -32.71
CA HIS A 895 -37.15 -30.38 -31.49
C HIS A 895 -37.43 -31.32 -30.32
N SER A 896 -36.41 -31.67 -29.55
CA SER A 896 -36.47 -32.66 -28.46
C SER A 896 -37.30 -32.24 -27.23
N ILE A 897 -38.13 -31.19 -27.33
CA ILE A 897 -38.74 -30.51 -26.18
C ILE A 897 -39.90 -31.31 -25.58
N SER A 898 -40.75 -31.97 -26.38
CA SER A 898 -41.82 -32.83 -25.85
C SER A 898 -41.46 -34.31 -25.75
N GLY A 899 -40.38 -34.72 -26.42
CA GLY A 899 -39.95 -36.11 -26.53
C GLY A 899 -40.79 -36.96 -27.49
N GLY A 900 -41.72 -36.37 -28.25
CA GLY A 900 -42.41 -37.00 -29.38
C GLY A 900 -41.92 -36.45 -30.72
N ASP A 901 -42.00 -37.26 -31.78
CA ASP A 901 -41.51 -36.91 -33.13
C ASP A 901 -42.41 -35.90 -33.88
N ASN A 902 -42.95 -34.89 -33.22
CA ASN A 902 -43.98 -33.99 -33.76
C ASN A 902 -43.89 -32.52 -33.33
N ASP A 903 -42.69 -32.05 -33.03
CA ASP A 903 -42.37 -30.66 -32.67
C ASP A 903 -41.45 -30.02 -33.74
N PRO A 904 -41.94 -29.73 -34.96
CA PRO A 904 -41.11 -29.16 -36.01
C PRO A 904 -40.61 -27.76 -35.64
N GLU A 905 -39.32 -27.51 -35.84
CA GLU A 905 -38.68 -26.20 -35.64
C GLU A 905 -38.44 -25.45 -36.96
N THR A 906 -38.42 -24.12 -36.90
CA THR A 906 -38.01 -23.26 -38.03
C THR A 906 -36.50 -23.32 -38.29
N ASP A 907 -36.07 -22.74 -39.40
CA ASP A 907 -34.68 -22.29 -39.57
C ASP A 907 -34.21 -21.37 -38.45
N TRP A 908 -32.89 -21.24 -38.29
CA TRP A 908 -32.31 -20.53 -37.16
C TRP A 908 -32.29 -19.02 -37.41
N ILE A 909 -32.81 -18.27 -36.46
CA ILE A 909 -32.94 -16.82 -36.43
C ILE A 909 -31.83 -16.22 -35.57
N TYR A 910 -31.09 -15.29 -36.14
CA TYR A 910 -30.11 -14.45 -35.45
C TYR A 910 -30.58 -13.00 -35.49
N TRP A 911 -30.39 -12.32 -34.36
CA TRP A 911 -30.81 -10.95 -34.12
C TRP A 911 -29.60 -10.04 -34.22
N MET A 912 -29.50 -9.31 -35.32
CA MET A 912 -28.37 -8.42 -35.58
C MET A 912 -28.79 -6.97 -35.30
N LEU A 913 -28.14 -6.35 -34.34
CA LEU A 913 -28.33 -4.96 -33.96
C LEU A 913 -27.59 -4.06 -34.96
N PRO A 914 -28.25 -3.17 -35.72
CA PRO A 914 -27.57 -2.28 -36.65
C PRO A 914 -26.66 -1.27 -35.93
N THR A 915 -25.55 -0.88 -36.57
CA THR A 915 -24.63 0.16 -36.05
C THR A 915 -25.36 1.50 -35.91
N ASN A 916 -26.27 1.83 -36.83
CA ASN A 916 -27.19 2.95 -36.68
C ASN A 916 -28.40 2.54 -35.84
N GLN A 917 -28.37 2.92 -34.56
CA GLN A 917 -29.43 2.61 -33.59
C GLN A 917 -30.40 3.79 -33.38
N THR A 918 -30.52 4.70 -34.36
CA THR A 918 -31.57 5.73 -34.32
C THR A 918 -32.93 5.03 -34.23
N PRO A 919 -33.82 5.42 -33.28
CA PRO A 919 -35.13 4.80 -33.15
C PRO A 919 -35.92 4.81 -34.47
N GLY A 920 -36.67 3.73 -34.69
CA GLY A 920 -37.35 3.39 -35.93
C GLY A 920 -36.55 2.40 -36.78
N GLU A 921 -36.66 2.52 -38.10
CA GLU A 921 -36.12 1.54 -39.06
C GLU A 921 -34.92 2.05 -39.86
N ALA A 922 -34.35 3.22 -39.55
CA ALA A 922 -33.29 3.83 -40.34
C ALA A 922 -32.05 2.92 -40.50
N GLY A 923 -31.64 2.25 -39.42
CA GLY A 923 -30.53 1.29 -39.45
C GLY A 923 -30.83 0.06 -40.31
N TYR A 924 -32.02 -0.52 -40.13
CA TYR A 924 -32.50 -1.64 -40.94
C TYR A 924 -32.57 -1.28 -42.43
N GLN A 925 -33.12 -0.11 -42.78
CA GLN A 925 -33.23 0.34 -44.18
C GLN A 925 -31.87 0.61 -44.82
N ALA A 926 -30.87 1.08 -44.05
CA ALA A 926 -29.50 1.22 -44.53
C ALA A 926 -28.91 -0.14 -44.92
N TYR A 927 -29.10 -1.16 -44.08
CA TYR A 927 -28.74 -2.54 -44.39
C TYR A 927 -29.45 -3.05 -45.65
N VAL A 928 -30.78 -2.89 -45.74
CA VAL A 928 -31.57 -3.32 -46.91
C VAL A 928 -31.03 -2.70 -48.19
N ASN A 929 -30.74 -1.40 -48.18
CA ASN A 929 -30.15 -0.71 -49.32
C ASN A 929 -28.77 -1.27 -49.69
N ALA A 930 -27.92 -1.59 -48.71
CA ALA A 930 -26.59 -2.14 -48.95
C ALA A 930 -26.67 -3.52 -49.64
N VAL A 931 -27.46 -4.45 -49.08
CA VAL A 931 -27.58 -5.81 -49.62
C VAL A 931 -28.33 -5.87 -50.95
N THR A 932 -29.30 -4.97 -51.17
CA THR A 932 -30.01 -4.91 -52.46
C THR A 932 -29.21 -4.23 -53.57
N THR A 933 -28.27 -3.33 -53.23
CA THR A 933 -27.44 -2.62 -54.22
C THR A 933 -26.19 -3.41 -54.61
N ASN A 934 -25.52 -4.06 -53.65
CA ASN A 934 -24.31 -4.83 -53.92
C ASN A 934 -24.08 -5.94 -52.88
N LEU A 935 -24.87 -7.01 -52.94
CA LEU A 935 -24.71 -8.15 -52.05
C LEU A 935 -23.32 -8.79 -52.10
N ALA A 936 -22.71 -8.89 -53.30
CA ALA A 936 -21.40 -9.51 -53.47
C ALA A 936 -20.26 -8.74 -52.79
N GLY A 937 -20.45 -7.45 -52.50
CA GLY A 937 -19.50 -6.62 -51.74
C GLY A 937 -19.94 -6.31 -50.31
N TYR A 938 -21.01 -6.93 -49.82
CA TYR A 938 -21.49 -6.75 -48.45
C TYR A 938 -20.76 -7.72 -47.52
N GLU A 939 -20.00 -7.18 -46.58
CA GLU A 939 -19.30 -7.95 -45.55
C GLU A 939 -20.18 -8.08 -44.29
N PHE A 940 -20.61 -9.29 -43.98
CA PHE A 940 -21.44 -9.54 -42.80
C PHE A 940 -20.71 -9.13 -41.50
N GLY A 941 -21.43 -8.42 -40.62
CA GLY A 941 -20.88 -7.90 -39.36
C GLY A 941 -20.20 -6.53 -39.46
N SER A 942 -20.09 -5.94 -40.66
CA SER A 942 -19.49 -4.60 -40.84
C SER A 942 -20.40 -3.45 -40.37
N ASP A 943 -21.72 -3.64 -40.39
CA ASP A 943 -22.75 -2.63 -40.09
C ASP A 943 -23.74 -3.08 -39.00
N CYS A 944 -23.44 -4.18 -38.32
CA CYS A 944 -24.27 -4.73 -37.25
C CYS A 944 -23.47 -5.56 -36.24
N SER A 945 -24.08 -5.86 -35.10
CA SER A 945 -23.53 -6.73 -34.06
C SER A 945 -24.57 -7.74 -33.60
N GLU A 946 -24.16 -8.98 -33.35
CA GLU A 946 -25.05 -10.04 -32.85
C GLU A 946 -25.52 -9.71 -31.41
N ALA A 947 -26.83 -9.68 -31.21
CA ALA A 947 -27.44 -9.55 -29.88
C ALA A 947 -27.92 -10.90 -29.35
N MET A 948 -28.60 -11.69 -30.18
CA MET A 948 -29.07 -13.03 -29.86
C MET A 948 -28.87 -13.96 -31.07
N ALA A 949 -28.50 -15.20 -30.81
CA ALA A 949 -28.11 -16.15 -31.85
C ALA A 949 -28.99 -17.40 -31.85
N ARG A 950 -29.12 -18.06 -33.01
CA ARG A 950 -29.56 -19.47 -33.10
C ARG A 950 -30.92 -19.76 -32.46
N MET A 951 -31.83 -18.81 -32.54
CA MET A 951 -33.18 -18.98 -32.04
C MET A 951 -34.03 -19.69 -33.08
N VAL A 952 -34.99 -20.50 -32.66
CA VAL A 952 -35.97 -21.14 -33.54
C VAL A 952 -37.36 -20.93 -32.97
N LEU A 953 -38.37 -21.05 -33.81
CA LEU A 953 -39.74 -21.19 -33.38
C LEU A 953 -40.16 -22.65 -33.54
N VAL A 954 -40.63 -23.26 -32.46
CA VAL A 954 -41.04 -24.67 -32.42
C VAL A 954 -42.56 -24.72 -32.39
N ASN A 955 -43.18 -25.52 -33.27
CA ASN A 955 -44.62 -25.75 -33.23
C ASN A 955 -44.95 -27.01 -32.43
N PHE A 956 -45.39 -26.81 -31.19
CA PHE A 956 -45.71 -27.88 -30.24
C PHE A 956 -46.80 -28.83 -30.77
N ASN A 957 -46.49 -30.12 -30.87
CA ASN A 957 -47.36 -31.12 -31.48
C ASN A 957 -47.91 -30.68 -32.84
N GLY A 958 -47.10 -29.94 -33.61
CA GLY A 958 -47.47 -29.34 -34.88
C GLY A 958 -47.79 -30.37 -35.96
N GLY A 959 -47.09 -31.49 -35.95
CA GLY A 959 -47.17 -32.55 -36.98
C GLY A 959 -45.82 -33.26 -37.07
N SER A 960 -45.81 -34.54 -37.47
CA SER A 960 -44.56 -35.30 -37.42
C SER A 960 -43.62 -34.96 -38.57
N VAL A 961 -42.36 -34.61 -38.28
CA VAL A 961 -41.32 -34.42 -39.31
C VAL A 961 -40.94 -35.72 -40.00
N SER A 962 -41.22 -36.87 -39.37
CA SER A 962 -40.98 -38.20 -39.93
C SER A 962 -42.06 -38.65 -40.91
N ASP A 963 -43.18 -37.93 -41.00
CA ASP A 963 -44.27 -38.26 -41.91
C ASP A 963 -43.85 -37.98 -43.37
N PRO A 964 -44.04 -38.92 -44.32
CA PRO A 964 -43.71 -38.71 -45.73
C PRO A 964 -44.42 -37.52 -46.39
N THR A 965 -45.48 -36.98 -45.77
CA THR A 965 -46.23 -35.82 -46.25
C THR A 965 -45.77 -34.49 -45.63
N PHE A 966 -44.77 -34.50 -44.75
CA PHE A 966 -44.19 -33.27 -44.19
C PHE A 966 -43.67 -32.32 -45.30
N PRO A 967 -43.89 -31.00 -45.19
CA PRO A 967 -44.57 -30.28 -44.10
C PRO A 967 -46.11 -30.18 -44.24
N ALA A 968 -46.74 -30.84 -45.20
CA ALA A 968 -48.19 -30.71 -45.42
C ALA A 968 -49.06 -31.31 -44.29
N ASN A 969 -48.47 -32.13 -43.40
CA ASN A 969 -49.15 -32.68 -42.23
C ASN A 969 -49.14 -31.76 -41.00
N VAL A 970 -48.48 -30.60 -41.06
CA VAL A 970 -48.43 -29.68 -39.92
C VAL A 970 -49.73 -28.87 -39.79
N ASN A 971 -50.17 -28.64 -38.56
CA ASN A 971 -51.39 -27.91 -38.23
C ASN A 971 -51.31 -26.40 -38.56
N GLN A 972 -50.08 -25.88 -38.67
CA GLN A 972 -49.76 -24.52 -39.08
C GLN A 972 -48.27 -24.47 -39.47
N ALA A 973 -47.96 -23.95 -40.65
CA ALA A 973 -46.59 -23.96 -41.17
C ALA A 973 -45.70 -22.86 -40.54
N LEU A 974 -46.27 -21.68 -40.25
CA LEU A 974 -45.61 -20.55 -39.62
C LEU A 974 -46.64 -19.77 -38.77
N PRO A 975 -46.21 -18.98 -37.76
CA PRO A 975 -47.11 -18.09 -37.04
C PRO A 975 -47.87 -17.15 -37.99
N GLU A 976 -49.12 -16.86 -37.68
CA GLU A 976 -49.96 -16.05 -38.56
C GLU A 976 -49.60 -14.56 -38.50
N THR A 977 -49.87 -13.83 -39.59
CA THR A 977 -49.73 -12.36 -39.61
C THR A 977 -50.56 -11.73 -38.49
N GLY A 978 -49.93 -10.84 -37.71
CA GLY A 978 -50.47 -10.27 -36.49
C GLY A 978 -49.88 -10.86 -35.21
N THR A 979 -49.17 -12.00 -35.30
CA THR A 979 -48.49 -12.60 -34.14
C THR A 979 -47.35 -11.74 -33.64
N VAL A 980 -47.29 -11.50 -32.33
CA VAL A 980 -46.16 -10.82 -31.68
C VAL A 980 -45.65 -11.66 -30.53
N PHE A 981 -44.42 -12.16 -30.65
CA PHE A 981 -43.69 -12.72 -29.52
C PHE A 981 -42.87 -11.63 -28.85
N ARG A 982 -42.87 -11.60 -27.52
CA ARG A 982 -42.12 -10.65 -26.69
C ARG A 982 -41.19 -11.38 -25.74
N ILE A 983 -39.95 -10.93 -25.67
CA ILE A 983 -38.91 -11.43 -24.77
C ILE A 983 -38.61 -10.32 -23.77
N ILE A 984 -38.76 -10.63 -22.47
CA ILE A 984 -38.53 -9.69 -21.39
C ILE A 984 -37.18 -10.00 -20.75
N SER A 985 -36.27 -9.02 -20.68
CA SER A 985 -34.98 -9.15 -19.98
C SER A 985 -35.03 -8.55 -18.58
N THR A 986 -34.03 -8.83 -17.75
CA THR A 986 -33.80 -8.06 -16.52
C THR A 986 -33.43 -6.60 -16.82
N LYS A 987 -33.70 -5.71 -15.86
CA LYS A 987 -33.58 -4.25 -15.97
C LYS A 987 -32.56 -3.73 -14.96
N THR A 988 -31.48 -3.13 -15.44
CA THR A 988 -30.37 -2.62 -14.61
C THR A 988 -30.81 -1.49 -13.69
N ASN A 989 -30.10 -1.28 -12.58
CA ASN A 989 -30.27 -0.08 -11.75
C ASN A 989 -30.04 1.18 -12.58
N GLN A 990 -30.90 2.18 -12.42
CA GLN A 990 -30.87 3.45 -13.14
C GLN A 990 -31.01 4.63 -12.17
N PRO A 991 -30.66 5.87 -12.57
CA PRO A 991 -30.85 7.06 -11.75
C PRO A 991 -32.28 7.34 -11.27
N VAL A 992 -33.28 6.67 -11.86
CA VAL A 992 -34.68 6.76 -11.43
C VAL A 992 -35.02 5.87 -10.24
N ASP A 993 -34.16 4.90 -9.90
CA ASP A 993 -34.33 3.95 -8.80
C ASP A 993 -33.94 4.54 -7.45
N LEU A 994 -34.72 4.17 -6.43
CA LEU A 994 -34.52 4.56 -5.05
C LEU A 994 -34.80 3.35 -4.14
N PHE A 995 -33.77 2.86 -3.47
CA PHE A 995 -33.94 1.91 -2.38
C PHE A 995 -33.93 2.64 -1.04
N THR A 996 -34.79 2.24 -0.09
CA THR A 996 -34.78 2.78 1.27
C THR A 996 -34.81 1.66 2.29
N PHE A 997 -34.17 1.87 3.44
CA PHE A 997 -34.18 0.92 4.56
C PHE A 997 -34.01 1.67 5.89
N ASN A 998 -34.42 1.04 6.99
CA ASN A 998 -34.39 1.66 8.31
C ASN A 998 -33.51 0.88 9.28
N THR A 999 -32.69 1.56 10.07
CA THR A 999 -31.82 0.93 11.08
C THR A 999 -32.39 0.99 12.50
N ALA A 1000 -33.60 1.53 12.68
CA ALA A 1000 -34.30 1.55 13.95
C ALA A 1000 -34.57 0.13 14.47
N GLY A 1001 -34.32 -0.07 15.75
CA GLY A 1001 -34.30 -1.38 16.39
C GLY A 1001 -32.93 -2.07 16.36
N PHE A 1002 -31.96 -1.54 15.60
CA PHE A 1002 -30.59 -2.06 15.52
C PHE A 1002 -29.54 -1.09 16.09
N GLU A 1003 -29.94 0.14 16.42
CA GLU A 1003 -29.06 1.16 16.94
C GLU A 1003 -28.38 0.77 18.25
N ALA A 1004 -27.19 1.31 18.42
CA ALA A 1004 -26.53 1.29 19.71
C ALA A 1004 -27.30 2.17 20.70
N PHE A 1005 -27.49 1.69 21.93
CA PHE A 1005 -28.26 2.40 22.94
C PHE A 1005 -27.59 2.30 24.32
N VAL A 1006 -27.92 3.26 25.18
CA VAL A 1006 -27.50 3.30 26.58
C VAL A 1006 -28.75 3.59 27.41
N THR A 1007 -29.02 2.80 28.44
CA THR A 1007 -30.00 3.18 29.47
C THR A 1007 -29.32 3.82 30.66
N ALA A 1008 -30.06 4.61 31.44
CA ALA A 1008 -29.54 5.20 32.68
C ALA A 1008 -29.08 4.13 33.70
N ASN A 1009 -29.64 2.91 33.64
CA ASN A 1009 -29.17 1.80 34.45
C ASN A 1009 -27.87 1.21 33.91
N ASP A 1010 -27.72 1.10 32.58
CA ASP A 1010 -26.48 0.62 31.95
C ASP A 1010 -25.32 1.54 32.25
N THR A 1011 -25.51 2.86 32.19
CA THR A 1011 -24.47 3.83 32.55
C THR A 1011 -24.06 3.68 34.02
N LYS A 1012 -25.02 3.43 34.92
CA LYS A 1012 -24.75 3.18 36.35
C LYS A 1012 -24.04 1.85 36.58
N THR A 1013 -24.42 0.78 35.88
CA THR A 1013 -23.75 -0.51 35.98
C THR A 1013 -22.34 -0.44 35.38
N ALA A 1014 -22.14 0.28 34.28
CA ALA A 1014 -20.81 0.53 33.71
C ALA A 1014 -19.93 1.33 34.66
N ALA A 1015 -20.49 2.38 35.30
CA ALA A 1015 -19.82 3.12 36.37
C ALA A 1015 -19.44 2.23 37.58
N GLN A 1016 -20.22 1.18 37.86
CA GLN A 1016 -19.86 0.18 38.88
C GLN A 1016 -18.72 -0.76 38.46
N LEU A 1017 -18.33 -0.82 37.18
CA LEU A 1017 -17.17 -1.60 36.73
C LEU A 1017 -15.85 -0.86 36.92
N VAL A 1018 -15.87 0.42 37.30
CA VAL A 1018 -14.66 1.22 37.53
C VAL A 1018 -13.68 0.46 38.43
N ASN A 1019 -12.47 0.24 37.97
CA ASN A 1019 -11.46 -0.53 38.68
C ASN A 1019 -10.07 0.06 38.43
N ILE A 1020 -9.08 -0.32 39.25
CA ILE A 1020 -7.68 0.10 39.10
C ILE A 1020 -6.76 -1.12 38.95
N PHE A 1021 -5.79 -1.03 38.02
CA PHE A 1021 -4.78 -2.06 37.78
C PHE A 1021 -3.38 -1.44 37.55
N PRO A 1022 -2.28 -2.18 37.75
CA PRO A 1022 -2.23 -3.44 38.49
C PRO A 1022 -2.54 -3.18 39.96
N ASN A 1023 -3.28 -4.07 40.60
CA ASN A 1023 -3.62 -3.94 42.02
C ASN A 1023 -3.48 -5.31 42.71
N PRO A 1024 -2.41 -5.55 43.51
CA PRO A 1024 -1.41 -4.58 43.93
C PRO A 1024 -0.50 -4.09 42.77
N TYR A 1025 -0.04 -2.84 42.86
CA TYR A 1025 1.16 -2.39 42.17
C TYR A 1025 2.37 -2.93 42.90
N PHE A 1026 3.22 -3.72 42.23
CA PHE A 1026 4.32 -4.44 42.88
C PHE A 1026 5.63 -4.17 42.16
N GLY A 1027 6.31 -3.09 42.54
CA GLY A 1027 7.58 -2.66 41.94
C GLY A 1027 7.41 -2.02 40.57
N GLN A 1028 6.69 -2.69 39.66
CA GLN A 1028 6.44 -2.24 38.29
C GLN A 1028 5.02 -2.54 37.81
N ASN A 1029 4.63 -1.85 36.75
CA ASN A 1029 3.59 -2.24 35.81
C ASN A 1029 4.25 -2.74 34.51
N ARG A 1030 3.69 -3.79 33.88
CA ARG A 1030 4.27 -4.35 32.64
C ARG A 1030 4.29 -3.37 31.47
N ALA A 1031 3.44 -2.34 31.52
CA ALA A 1031 3.39 -1.28 30.51
C ALA A 1031 4.37 -0.12 30.79
N GLU A 1032 5.19 -0.20 31.84
CA GLU A 1032 6.23 0.78 32.12
C GLU A 1032 7.46 0.49 31.28
N VAL A 1033 7.93 1.51 30.56
CA VAL A 1033 9.13 1.43 29.70
C VAL A 1033 10.40 1.88 30.41
N ASN A 1034 10.28 2.59 31.53
CA ASN A 1034 11.40 2.98 32.36
C ASN A 1034 11.04 2.95 33.86
N PRO A 1035 12.02 2.83 34.76
CA PRO A 1035 11.76 2.65 36.20
C PRO A 1035 11.19 3.88 36.92
N VAL A 1036 11.19 5.07 36.29
CA VAL A 1036 10.78 6.35 36.90
C VAL A 1036 9.37 6.79 36.52
N ASP A 1037 8.86 6.35 35.37
CA ASP A 1037 7.51 6.61 34.86
C ASP A 1037 6.51 5.54 35.35
N ARG A 1038 6.32 5.52 36.67
CA ARG A 1038 5.50 4.50 37.35
C ARG A 1038 4.03 4.87 37.28
N PHE A 1039 3.14 3.93 36.96
CA PHE A 1039 1.71 4.23 36.93
C PHE A 1039 0.77 3.05 37.20
N MET A 1040 -0.37 3.38 37.81
CA MET A 1040 -1.57 2.54 37.85
C MET A 1040 -2.66 3.16 36.95
N THR A 1041 -3.45 2.32 36.29
CA THR A 1041 -4.52 2.73 35.37
C THR A 1041 -5.90 2.43 35.95
N LEU A 1042 -6.74 3.45 36.03
CA LEU A 1042 -8.18 3.29 36.22
C LEU A 1042 -8.85 2.96 34.88
N THR A 1043 -9.81 2.04 34.89
CA THR A 1043 -10.58 1.60 33.71
C THR A 1043 -12.07 1.82 33.91
N HIS A 1044 -12.84 1.85 32.81
CA HIS A 1044 -14.29 2.07 32.78
C HIS A 1044 -14.71 3.45 33.34
N LEU A 1045 -13.80 4.42 33.33
CA LEU A 1045 -14.07 5.74 33.88
C LEU A 1045 -14.96 6.54 32.88
N PRO A 1046 -16.11 7.08 33.29
CA PRO A 1046 -16.89 7.97 32.44
C PRO A 1046 -16.25 9.36 32.35
N ASP A 1047 -16.51 10.10 31.27
CA ASP A 1047 -16.13 11.51 31.19
C ASP A 1047 -16.92 12.35 32.22
N GLY A 1048 -16.29 13.39 32.75
CA GLY A 1048 -16.79 14.16 33.88
C GLY A 1048 -16.53 13.53 35.26
N ALA A 1049 -15.85 12.38 35.34
CA ALA A 1049 -15.50 11.76 36.62
C ALA A 1049 -14.30 12.45 37.28
N VAL A 1050 -14.37 12.62 38.60
CA VAL A 1050 -13.28 13.15 39.43
C VAL A 1050 -12.76 12.06 40.36
N VAL A 1051 -11.52 11.64 40.15
CA VAL A 1051 -10.83 10.65 40.98
C VAL A 1051 -10.03 11.37 42.05
N ARG A 1052 -10.19 10.99 43.32
CA ARG A 1052 -9.42 11.50 44.45
C ARG A 1052 -8.77 10.35 45.20
N ILE A 1053 -7.47 10.46 45.43
CA ILE A 1053 -6.64 9.40 46.01
C ILE A 1053 -6.23 9.83 47.41
N PHE A 1054 -6.40 8.95 48.40
CA PHE A 1054 -6.18 9.23 49.81
C PHE A 1054 -5.29 8.18 50.49
N THR A 1055 -4.56 8.61 51.51
CA THR A 1055 -3.92 7.69 52.47
C THR A 1055 -4.96 7.00 53.36
N LEU A 1056 -4.54 5.96 54.12
CA LEU A 1056 -5.39 5.37 55.16
C LEU A 1056 -5.84 6.36 56.25
N ALA A 1057 -5.06 7.43 56.48
CA ALA A 1057 -5.40 8.49 57.44
C ALA A 1057 -6.40 9.51 56.88
N GLY A 1058 -6.71 9.44 55.58
CA GLY A 1058 -7.64 10.34 54.90
C GLY A 1058 -6.99 11.59 54.30
N ASP A 1059 -5.65 11.65 54.23
CA ASP A 1059 -4.94 12.76 53.58
C ASP A 1059 -5.08 12.64 52.06
N LEU A 1060 -5.43 13.74 51.39
CA LEU A 1060 -5.50 13.80 49.93
C LEU A 1060 -4.09 13.74 49.35
N ILE A 1061 -3.89 12.82 48.41
CA ILE A 1061 -2.62 12.59 47.74
C ILE A 1061 -2.63 13.18 46.35
N SER A 1062 -3.67 12.90 45.56
CA SER A 1062 -3.77 13.32 44.16
C SER A 1062 -5.22 13.39 43.73
N THR A 1063 -5.52 14.32 42.83
CA THR A 1063 -6.80 14.48 42.15
C THR A 1063 -6.59 14.31 40.65
N ILE A 1064 -7.42 13.51 39.99
CA ILE A 1064 -7.41 13.33 38.53
C ILE A 1064 -8.82 13.67 38.03
N ASP A 1065 -8.93 14.78 37.31
CA ASP A 1065 -10.16 15.24 36.65
C ASP A 1065 -10.01 15.21 35.12
N ASP A 1066 -11.00 15.74 34.39
CA ASP A 1066 -10.96 15.74 32.92
C ASP A 1066 -9.83 16.60 32.34
N ASN A 1067 -9.38 17.66 33.04
CA ASN A 1067 -8.21 18.44 32.58
C ASN A 1067 -6.95 17.60 32.70
N THR A 1068 -6.75 16.95 33.86
CA THR A 1068 -5.63 16.01 34.04
C THR A 1068 -5.70 14.86 33.03
N ARG A 1069 -6.88 14.32 32.75
CA ARG A 1069 -7.04 13.27 31.74
C ARG A 1069 -6.76 13.77 30.32
N ALA A 1070 -7.11 15.02 30.00
CA ALA A 1070 -6.76 15.63 28.72
C ALA A 1070 -5.24 15.77 28.58
N GLU A 1071 -4.56 16.26 29.62
CA GLU A 1071 -3.09 16.34 29.68
C GLU A 1071 -2.43 14.96 29.55
N GLN A 1072 -3.03 13.93 30.14
CA GLN A 1072 -2.58 12.54 30.02
C GLN A 1072 -2.96 11.86 28.69
N GLY A 1073 -3.73 12.54 27.82
CA GLY A 1073 -4.27 11.93 26.59
C GLY A 1073 -5.30 10.81 26.84
N THR A 1074 -5.86 10.69 28.04
CA THR A 1074 -6.83 9.65 28.41
C THR A 1074 -8.29 10.12 28.47
N LEU A 1075 -8.57 11.41 28.21
CA LEU A 1075 -9.94 11.91 28.06
C LEU A 1075 -10.64 11.23 26.88
N GLY A 1076 -11.89 10.79 27.04
CA GLY A 1076 -12.62 10.01 26.02
C GLY A 1076 -12.16 8.54 25.85
N THR A 1077 -11.11 8.10 26.55
CA THR A 1077 -10.60 6.71 26.42
C THR A 1077 -11.23 5.70 27.38
N ASN A 1078 -12.03 6.18 28.34
CA ASN A 1078 -12.50 5.47 29.53
C ASN A 1078 -11.42 5.03 30.52
N THR A 1079 -10.25 5.67 30.47
CA THR A 1079 -9.15 5.42 31.39
C THR A 1079 -8.60 6.71 32.00
N ALA A 1080 -7.85 6.55 33.09
CA ALA A 1080 -7.04 7.60 33.71
C ALA A 1080 -5.81 6.96 34.36
N ARG A 1081 -4.67 7.66 34.37
CA ARG A 1081 -3.44 7.14 34.99
C ARG A 1081 -3.15 7.90 36.28
N TRP A 1082 -2.86 7.16 37.34
CA TRP A 1082 -2.18 7.70 38.51
C TRP A 1082 -0.71 7.36 38.41
N ASN A 1083 0.12 8.38 38.22
CA ASN A 1083 1.58 8.30 38.12
C ASN A 1083 2.31 7.95 39.45
N LEU A 1084 1.56 7.49 40.45
CA LEU A 1084 2.06 7.16 41.79
C LEU A 1084 2.81 8.33 42.47
N ARG A 1085 2.42 9.56 42.15
CA ARG A 1085 2.89 10.78 42.80
C ARG A 1085 1.74 11.52 43.47
N ASN A 1086 2.10 12.42 44.37
CA ASN A 1086 1.16 13.35 44.99
C ASN A 1086 1.02 14.65 44.16
N GLU A 1087 0.17 15.58 44.60
CA GLU A 1087 -0.06 16.88 43.93
C GLU A 1087 1.19 17.79 43.88
N TYR A 1088 2.27 17.43 44.56
CA TYR A 1088 3.55 18.14 44.55
C TYR A 1088 4.61 17.40 43.71
N ASP A 1089 4.19 16.45 42.88
CA ASP A 1089 5.04 15.61 42.04
C ASP A 1089 6.05 14.72 42.82
N VAL A 1090 5.76 14.46 44.10
CA VAL A 1090 6.60 13.59 44.95
C VAL A 1090 6.05 12.15 44.91
N PRO A 1091 6.91 11.13 44.67
CA PRO A 1091 6.52 9.72 44.74
C PRO A 1091 5.86 9.35 46.07
N VAL A 1092 4.82 8.54 46.01
CA VAL A 1092 4.10 8.10 47.20
C VAL A 1092 4.81 6.93 47.89
N ALA A 1093 4.55 6.73 49.18
CA ALA A 1093 5.16 5.62 49.93
C ALA A 1093 4.48 4.28 49.63
N SER A 1094 5.18 3.17 49.83
CA SER A 1094 4.56 1.83 49.85
C SER A 1094 3.47 1.76 50.91
N GLY A 1095 2.27 1.34 50.54
CA GLY A 1095 1.13 1.30 51.45
C GLY A 1095 -0.22 1.06 50.76
N MET A 1096 -1.28 1.15 51.56
CA MET A 1096 -2.66 1.08 51.09
C MET A 1096 -3.22 2.48 50.86
N TYR A 1097 -3.93 2.65 49.75
CA TYR A 1097 -4.60 3.89 49.35
C TYR A 1097 -6.08 3.65 49.10
N PHE A 1098 -6.90 4.65 49.43
CA PHE A 1098 -8.30 4.71 49.05
C PHE A 1098 -8.46 5.60 47.84
N ILE A 1099 -9.24 5.16 46.86
CA ILE A 1099 -9.50 5.93 45.65
C ILE A 1099 -11.00 6.18 45.59
N HIS A 1100 -11.39 7.43 45.80
CA HIS A 1100 -12.77 7.88 45.68
C HIS A 1100 -13.00 8.42 44.27
N VAL A 1101 -13.82 7.73 43.51
CA VAL A 1101 -14.23 8.13 42.17
C VAL A 1101 -15.62 8.74 42.27
N ASP A 1102 -15.73 10.02 41.97
CA ASP A 1102 -16.98 10.75 41.87
C ASP A 1102 -17.41 10.84 40.41
N MET A 1103 -18.52 10.23 40.04
CA MET A 1103 -19.04 10.19 38.67
C MET A 1103 -20.31 11.05 38.54
N GLY A 1104 -20.47 12.04 39.43
CA GLY A 1104 -21.59 12.97 39.43
C GLY A 1104 -22.94 12.26 39.57
N SER A 1105 -23.81 12.44 38.57
CA SER A 1105 -25.16 11.84 38.57
C SER A 1105 -25.17 10.30 38.53
N LEU A 1106 -24.04 9.68 38.16
CA LEU A 1106 -23.86 8.23 38.13
C LEU A 1106 -23.50 7.64 39.50
N GLY A 1107 -23.20 8.49 40.49
CA GLY A 1107 -22.86 8.12 41.87
C GLY A 1107 -21.36 8.12 42.13
N THR A 1108 -20.97 7.58 43.28
CA THR A 1108 -19.57 7.50 43.70
C THR A 1108 -19.13 6.05 43.94
N LYS A 1109 -17.84 5.77 43.76
CA LYS A 1109 -17.23 4.47 44.04
C LYS A 1109 -15.95 4.64 44.84
N ILE A 1110 -15.74 3.78 45.84
CA ILE A 1110 -14.49 3.71 46.58
C ILE A 1110 -13.76 2.43 46.19
N LEU A 1111 -12.52 2.57 45.71
CA LEU A 1111 -11.59 1.48 45.47
C LEU A 1111 -10.49 1.47 46.53
N LYS A 1112 -9.81 0.34 46.63
CA LYS A 1112 -8.60 0.19 47.46
C LYS A 1112 -7.45 -0.20 46.54
N ALA A 1113 -6.33 0.51 46.62
CA ALA A 1113 -5.12 0.21 45.88
C ALA A 1113 -4.00 -0.13 46.86
N ALA A 1114 -3.28 -1.22 46.61
CA ALA A 1114 -2.05 -1.56 47.31
C ALA A 1114 -0.86 -1.18 46.44
N VAL A 1115 0.06 -0.38 46.97
CA VAL A 1115 1.26 0.09 46.26
C VAL A 1115 2.50 -0.40 47.01
N PHE A 1116 3.37 -1.12 46.32
CA PHE A 1116 4.70 -1.49 46.80
C PHE A 1116 5.72 -0.85 45.87
N MET A 1117 6.27 0.28 46.30
CA MET A 1117 7.31 0.99 45.56
C MET A 1117 8.63 0.21 45.61
N PRO A 1118 9.37 0.13 44.49
CA PRO A 1118 10.70 -0.44 44.48
C PRO A 1118 11.70 0.46 45.25
N GLU A 1119 12.84 -0.11 45.64
CA GLU A 1119 13.97 0.68 46.17
C GLU A 1119 14.49 1.59 45.05
N GLU A 1120 14.46 2.91 45.25
CA GLU A 1120 15.04 3.86 44.27
C GLU A 1120 16.56 3.72 44.29
N ARG A 1121 17.11 3.06 43.26
CA ARG A 1121 18.54 3.02 42.98
C ARG A 1121 18.82 3.94 41.80
N LEU A 1122 19.73 4.88 42.01
CA LEU A 1122 20.29 5.69 40.93
C LEU A 1122 21.25 4.81 40.14
N ASP A 1123 20.98 4.59 38.86
CA ASP A 1123 21.78 3.67 38.03
C ASP A 1123 23.15 4.22 37.60
N LYS A 1124 23.55 5.43 38.02
CA LYS A 1124 24.94 5.94 37.99
C LYS A 1124 25.06 7.21 38.86
N PHE A 1125 26.22 7.37 39.52
CA PHE A 1125 26.72 8.63 40.05
C PHE A 1125 27.56 9.35 38.99
#